data_AF-M4ACS7-F1
#
_entry.id   AF-M4ACS7-F1
#
_cell.length_a   1.000
_cell.length_b   1.000
_cell.length_c   1.000
_cell.angle_alpha   90.00
_cell.angle_beta   90.00
_cell.angle_gamma   90.00
#
_symmetry.space_group_name_H-M   'P 1'
#
loop_
_entity.id
_entity.type
_entity.pdbx_description
1 polymer ?
#
loop_
_entity_poly.entity_id
_entity_poly.type
_entity_poly.pdbx_seq_one_letter_code
_entity_poly.pdbx_strand_id
1 'polypeptide(L)'
;MTIEQQRQGLAFSGSGHPTDQESLRFRRVSSRMSTQIYHEPNSSTSLAQEEEQSGSEPTLELRNTVFPMALKKAARQVQQMQVPAQFNGGSWKQKRIKFVRQFKSNVREFLYFFSLWGKTLQKIGGNFGGGVQSYFIFLRFLVILNFVSFLLIAGFVLIPSIVFRSVGIKPESSKADVSSECLKYDPNPQGLVVFYEFFLDLLSGTGFMEYSYLFYGYYNNSVIVTSLVGSHFSYNIPLAYLLTAVFYFAFCLICIIVRMGKAARVAVTTGGSDVRSYSMIVFTGWDYGCLGSKATKLKQRNIYYRLQVDLEEERLKKHAASLTLCNKVTLHSLRVLMFFVAVGLIVATFLAIARATTFSQENSHVPGILGLFYTYLPSIVITLGNFLVPLLCDQIALLEKYPPSATVVVALLRAVVLRLVSLGILLFTLWKQIMCHDSRDKCNLCHYNHEDYQCWETSVGQEMYKLTLFDLLVSIALLVLVEFPRRMVVDHWSCKLTQWVGRQEFVVPSNVLGLVYGQTVVWTGALFCPLLPLINTVKFVILFYCKKITLFYNCRPALRTFRSTSSAIFFLAVLLFGWILALVVMIYSVAVIHPSFACGPFRSFFRMWKIVPESFSTLPEGARDFLFFIGSQAFSIPLFAISCVFMCYFIALASIYGKSVAMLRAQLKLAGQDKQFLVKQIEKMKPLSPQHNEGEQD
;
A
#
# COMPACT_ATOMS: atom_id res chain seq x y z
N MET A 1 -46.25 11.36 -28.06
CA MET A 1 -46.76 11.43 -29.43
C MET A 1 -45.68 10.87 -30.35
N THR A 2 -46.06 9.99 -31.31
CA THR A 2 -45.33 9.64 -32.56
C THR A 2 -43.79 9.59 -32.48
N ILE A 3 -43.10 8.44 -32.38
CA ILE A 3 -43.05 7.31 -33.34
C ILE A 3 -43.01 7.77 -34.79
N GLU A 4 -41.87 7.59 -35.45
CA GLU A 4 -41.84 7.06 -36.82
C GLU A 4 -40.53 6.31 -37.11
N GLN A 5 -40.60 5.35 -38.03
CA GLN A 5 -39.63 4.28 -38.21
C GLN A 5 -39.42 4.01 -39.71
N GLN A 6 -38.15 3.97 -40.16
CA GLN A 6 -37.65 3.10 -41.23
C GLN A 6 -38.33 3.12 -42.62
N ARG A 7 -37.57 3.48 -43.67
CA ARG A 7 -37.86 3.05 -45.05
C ARG A 7 -36.60 2.57 -45.77
N GLN A 8 -36.69 1.41 -46.41
CA GLN A 8 -35.63 0.81 -47.22
C GLN A 8 -35.84 1.11 -48.71
N GLY A 9 -34.74 1.03 -49.46
CA GLY A 9 -34.73 0.31 -50.74
C GLY A 9 -35.20 1.06 -51.98
N LEU A 10 -34.26 1.21 -52.93
CA LEU A 10 -34.56 1.24 -54.37
C LEU A 10 -33.35 0.69 -55.11
N ALA A 11 -33.60 -0.25 -56.02
CA ALA A 11 -32.60 -0.89 -56.87
C ALA A 11 -32.92 -0.57 -58.33
N PHE A 12 -31.91 -0.50 -59.18
CA PHE A 12 -32.08 -0.64 -60.62
C PHE A 12 -30.88 -1.38 -61.24
N SER A 13 -31.11 -2.00 -62.41
CA SER A 13 -30.34 -3.13 -62.92
C SER A 13 -29.69 -2.86 -64.28
N GLY A 14 -28.53 -3.50 -64.52
CA GLY A 14 -27.96 -3.79 -65.84
C GLY A 14 -27.22 -2.64 -66.54
N SER A 15 -26.30 -2.90 -67.47
CA SER A 15 -25.54 -4.13 -67.77
C SER A 15 -24.42 -3.77 -68.76
N GLY A 16 -23.19 -4.26 -68.57
CA GLY A 16 -22.10 -4.01 -69.52
C GLY A 16 -20.76 -4.63 -69.11
N HIS A 17 -20.39 -5.72 -69.77
CA HIS A 17 -19.03 -6.28 -69.81
C HIS A 17 -18.47 -6.03 -71.23
N PRO A 18 -17.14 -6.01 -71.46
CA PRO A 18 -16.29 -7.18 -71.22
C PRO A 18 -14.83 -6.90 -70.73
N THR A 19 -14.09 -7.99 -70.46
CA THR A 19 -12.62 -8.22 -70.62
C THR A 19 -11.61 -7.08 -70.31
N ASP A 20 -10.58 -7.25 -69.47
CA ASP A 20 -9.51 -8.25 -69.68
C ASP A 20 -8.56 -8.48 -68.47
N GLN A 21 -8.07 -9.72 -68.42
CA GLN A 21 -6.71 -10.24 -68.13
C GLN A 21 -5.82 -9.75 -66.96
N GLU A 22 -5.24 -10.73 -66.26
CA GLU A 22 -4.20 -10.58 -65.24
C GLU A 22 -2.89 -9.98 -65.79
N SER A 23 -2.16 -9.20 -64.97
CA SER A 23 -0.72 -9.03 -65.16
C SER A 23 0.06 -8.96 -63.84
N LEU A 24 1.06 -9.83 -63.73
CA LEU A 24 2.03 -9.89 -62.63
C LEU A 24 2.94 -8.64 -62.65
N ARG A 25 3.13 -7.98 -61.50
CA ARG A 25 4.28 -7.07 -61.30
C ARG A 25 5.12 -7.46 -60.10
N PHE A 26 6.27 -8.06 -60.39
CA PHE A 26 7.38 -8.26 -59.47
C PHE A 26 7.81 -6.94 -58.83
N ARG A 27 7.93 -6.92 -57.49
CA ARG A 27 8.54 -5.79 -56.77
C ARG A 27 10.05 -6.00 -56.70
N ARG A 28 10.80 -5.20 -57.44
CA ARG A 28 12.27 -5.22 -57.50
C ARG A 28 12.88 -4.82 -56.14
N VAL A 29 14.01 -5.44 -55.79
CA VAL A 29 14.79 -5.22 -54.57
C VAL A 29 15.35 -3.80 -54.51
N SER A 30 15.42 -3.22 -53.30
CA SER A 30 16.32 -2.11 -52.98
C SER A 30 17.08 -2.39 -51.68
N SER A 31 18.30 -1.86 -51.63
CA SER A 31 19.45 -2.22 -50.80
C SER A 31 19.33 -1.99 -49.29
N ARG A 32 19.96 -2.93 -48.57
CA ARG A 32 20.70 -2.80 -47.30
C ARG A 32 20.69 -1.42 -46.61
N MET A 33 20.25 -1.40 -45.35
CA MET A 33 20.82 -0.49 -44.34
C MET A 33 21.26 -1.30 -43.10
N SER A 34 22.33 -0.86 -42.45
CA SER A 34 23.19 -1.68 -41.60
C SER A 34 22.68 -1.93 -40.18
N THR A 35 22.51 -3.20 -39.82
CA THR A 35 22.30 -3.63 -38.43
C THR A 35 23.63 -3.61 -37.69
N GLN A 36 23.77 -2.80 -36.64
CA GLN A 36 24.96 -2.81 -35.80
C GLN A 36 25.05 -4.10 -34.98
N ILE A 37 26.17 -4.81 -35.15
CA ILE A 37 26.57 -5.96 -34.35
C ILE A 37 27.00 -5.46 -32.96
N TYR A 38 26.46 -6.04 -31.90
CA TYR A 38 27.06 -5.97 -30.57
C TYR A 38 27.99 -7.17 -30.41
N HIS A 39 29.29 -6.90 -30.27
CA HIS A 39 30.24 -7.88 -29.74
C HIS A 39 30.13 -7.94 -28.22
N GLU A 40 30.20 -9.15 -27.67
CA GLU A 40 30.49 -9.39 -26.25
C GLU A 40 31.72 -10.31 -26.19
N PRO A 41 32.72 -10.05 -25.32
CA PRO A 41 34.03 -10.71 -25.39
C PRO A 41 34.06 -12.05 -24.64
N ASN A 42 34.80 -13.02 -25.21
CA ASN A 42 35.13 -14.28 -24.52
C ASN A 42 36.25 -14.08 -23.50
N SER A 43 36.11 -14.72 -22.33
CA SER A 43 37.23 -15.06 -21.45
C SER A 43 36.95 -16.36 -20.66
N SER A 44 37.56 -17.46 -21.09
CA SER A 44 37.97 -18.57 -20.20
C SER A 44 39.02 -18.03 -19.20
N THR A 45 39.20 -18.47 -17.96
CA THR A 45 38.94 -19.76 -17.25
C THR A 45 38.85 -19.44 -15.73
N SER A 46 38.68 -20.32 -14.72
CA SER A 46 38.66 -21.79 -14.60
C SER A 46 38.03 -22.25 -13.26
N LEU A 47 37.52 -23.49 -13.26
CA LEU A 47 37.47 -24.46 -12.15
C LEU A 47 36.95 -24.04 -10.76
N ALA A 48 35.74 -24.52 -10.43
CA ALA A 48 35.47 -25.33 -9.23
C ALA A 48 34.24 -26.24 -9.44
N GLN A 49 34.33 -27.46 -8.90
CA GLN A 49 33.40 -28.62 -8.98
C GLN A 49 32.10 -28.41 -8.16
N GLU A 50 31.00 -29.19 -8.25
CA GLU A 50 30.58 -30.32 -9.11
C GLU A 50 29.04 -30.54 -9.04
N GLU A 51 28.52 -31.37 -9.97
CA GLU A 51 27.32 -32.23 -9.89
C GLU A 51 25.95 -31.71 -9.36
N GLU A 52 25.01 -31.49 -10.31
CA GLU A 52 23.77 -32.31 -10.39
C GLU A 52 23.13 -32.19 -11.79
N GLN A 53 23.27 -33.24 -12.63
CA GLN A 53 22.58 -33.32 -13.92
C GLN A 53 21.31 -34.18 -13.82
N SER A 54 20.15 -33.65 -14.23
CA SER A 54 19.25 -34.34 -15.18
C SER A 54 18.06 -33.49 -15.65
N GLY A 55 18.08 -33.11 -16.93
CA GLY A 55 16.94 -33.22 -17.85
C GLY A 55 15.63 -32.46 -17.58
N SER A 56 15.51 -31.23 -18.10
CA SER A 56 14.47 -30.89 -19.12
C SER A 56 14.41 -29.38 -19.49
N GLU A 57 15.14 -28.90 -20.50
CA GLU A 57 14.74 -27.68 -21.25
C GLU A 57 15.41 -27.45 -22.64
N PRO A 58 15.12 -28.26 -23.68
CA PRO A 58 15.63 -28.01 -25.04
C PRO A 58 14.67 -27.23 -25.97
N THR A 59 13.40 -27.03 -25.56
CA THR A 59 12.35 -26.50 -26.46
C THR A 59 12.34 -24.98 -26.57
N LEU A 60 12.93 -24.26 -25.60
CA LEU A 60 12.98 -22.79 -25.60
C LEU A 60 14.08 -22.26 -26.54
N GLU A 61 15.23 -22.94 -26.61
CA GLU A 61 16.41 -22.50 -27.37
C GLU A 61 16.21 -22.58 -28.89
N LEU A 62 15.58 -23.65 -29.40
CA LEU A 62 15.32 -23.82 -30.83
C LEU A 62 14.36 -22.75 -31.39
N ARG A 63 13.58 -22.08 -30.53
CA ARG A 63 12.72 -20.96 -30.94
C ARG A 63 13.52 -19.67 -31.16
N ASN A 64 14.53 -19.41 -30.33
CA ASN A 64 15.26 -18.14 -30.30
C ASN A 64 16.52 -18.13 -31.19
N THR A 65 16.98 -19.29 -31.66
CA THR A 65 18.11 -19.43 -32.62
C THR A 65 17.71 -19.08 -34.06
N VAL A 66 18.59 -18.42 -34.81
CA VAL A 66 18.34 -17.96 -36.19
C VAL A 66 18.69 -19.06 -37.21
N PHE A 67 17.89 -20.13 -37.25
CA PHE A 67 18.02 -21.20 -38.24
C PHE A 67 16.91 -21.18 -39.30
N PRO A 68 17.19 -21.60 -40.56
CA PRO A 68 16.18 -21.81 -41.58
C PRO A 68 15.05 -22.74 -41.13
N MET A 69 13.82 -22.46 -41.59
CA MET A 69 12.60 -23.19 -41.16
C MET A 69 12.64 -24.70 -41.47
N ALA A 70 13.33 -25.12 -42.53
CA ALA A 70 13.54 -26.53 -42.85
C ALA A 70 14.34 -27.26 -41.76
N LEU A 71 15.45 -26.66 -41.30
CA LEU A 71 16.30 -27.24 -40.25
C LEU A 71 15.54 -27.37 -38.92
N LYS A 72 14.71 -26.38 -38.58
CA LYS A 72 13.84 -26.43 -37.39
C LYS A 72 12.74 -27.49 -37.47
N LYS A 73 12.24 -27.83 -38.67
CA LYS A 73 11.32 -28.96 -38.87
C LYS A 73 12.03 -30.29 -38.67
N ALA A 74 13.20 -30.48 -39.28
CA ALA A 74 13.99 -31.71 -39.12
C ALA A 74 14.38 -31.96 -37.65
N ALA A 75 14.90 -30.94 -36.95
CA ALA A 75 15.26 -31.05 -35.53
C ALA A 75 14.06 -31.41 -34.63
N ARG A 76 12.85 -30.92 -34.94
CA ARG A 76 11.62 -31.32 -34.24
C ARG A 76 11.22 -32.77 -34.50
N GLN A 77 11.38 -33.27 -35.72
CA GLN A 77 11.07 -34.66 -36.05
C GLN A 77 12.04 -35.63 -35.33
N VAL A 78 13.33 -35.30 -35.26
CA VAL A 78 14.32 -36.08 -34.51
C VAL A 78 14.00 -36.08 -33.00
N GLN A 79 13.65 -34.93 -32.42
CA GLN A 79 13.21 -34.86 -31.01
C GLN A 79 11.91 -35.62 -30.73
N GLN A 80 11.03 -35.79 -31.71
CA GLN A 80 9.79 -36.59 -31.55
C GLN A 80 10.05 -38.10 -31.60
N MET A 81 11.15 -38.56 -32.19
CA MET A 81 11.54 -39.98 -32.19
C MET A 81 12.25 -40.41 -30.89
N GLN A 82 12.83 -39.47 -30.13
CA GLN A 82 13.46 -39.76 -28.84
C GLN A 82 12.45 -39.65 -27.69
N VAL A 83 11.70 -40.74 -27.44
CA VAL A 83 10.92 -40.91 -26.21
C VAL A 83 11.87 -41.35 -25.07
N PRO A 84 12.09 -40.55 -24.01
CA PRO A 84 12.88 -41.00 -22.89
C PRO A 84 12.13 -42.08 -22.09
N ALA A 85 12.82 -43.19 -21.79
CA ALA A 85 12.26 -44.30 -21.05
C ALA A 85 11.74 -43.87 -19.66
N GLN A 86 10.56 -44.37 -19.26
CA GLN A 86 9.94 -43.99 -17.99
C GLN A 86 10.68 -44.59 -16.79
N PHE A 87 11.47 -43.78 -16.09
CA PHE A 87 12.04 -44.16 -14.80
C PHE A 87 10.99 -44.04 -13.68
N ASN A 88 10.72 -45.14 -12.97
CA ASN A 88 9.52 -45.30 -12.14
C ASN A 88 9.52 -44.51 -10.80
N GLY A 89 10.53 -43.67 -10.56
CA GLY A 89 10.60 -42.75 -9.40
C GLY A 89 9.86 -41.41 -9.58
N GLY A 90 9.37 -41.10 -10.79
CA GLY A 90 8.81 -39.78 -11.13
C GLY A 90 7.47 -39.41 -10.48
N SER A 91 6.73 -40.38 -9.94
CA SER A 91 5.34 -40.20 -9.46
C SER A 91 5.20 -39.11 -8.39
N TRP A 92 6.11 -39.04 -7.42
CA TRP A 92 6.04 -38.07 -6.33
C TRP A 92 6.37 -36.64 -6.81
N LYS A 93 7.43 -36.48 -7.62
CA LYS A 93 7.78 -35.18 -8.24
C LYS A 93 6.66 -34.68 -9.18
N GLN A 94 6.07 -35.56 -9.99
CA GLN A 94 4.93 -35.20 -10.84
C GLN A 94 3.66 -34.85 -10.06
N LYS A 95 3.33 -35.56 -8.97
CA LYS A 95 2.21 -35.20 -8.07
C LYS A 95 2.43 -33.82 -7.46
N ARG A 96 3.65 -33.50 -7.00
CA ARG A 96 4.01 -32.17 -6.47
C ARG A 96 3.85 -31.06 -7.54
N ILE A 97 4.32 -31.30 -8.77
CA ILE A 97 4.17 -30.34 -9.88
C ILE A 97 2.70 -30.16 -10.28
N LYS A 98 1.89 -31.22 -10.32
CA LYS A 98 0.45 -31.14 -10.56
C LYS A 98 -0.26 -30.36 -9.46
N PHE A 99 0.02 -30.65 -8.19
CA PHE A 99 -0.56 -29.93 -7.06
C PHE A 99 -0.17 -28.44 -7.06
N VAL A 100 1.10 -28.11 -7.32
CA VAL A 100 1.56 -26.71 -7.45
C VAL A 100 0.89 -26.01 -8.65
N ARG A 101 0.68 -26.69 -9.78
CA ARG A 101 -0.07 -26.12 -10.92
C ARG A 101 -1.54 -25.92 -10.59
N GLN A 102 -2.19 -26.88 -9.93
CA GLN A 102 -3.59 -26.78 -9.52
C GLN A 102 -3.79 -25.65 -8.50
N PHE A 103 -2.98 -25.63 -7.45
CA PHE A 103 -2.96 -24.55 -6.46
C PHE A 103 -2.69 -23.18 -7.12
N LYS A 104 -1.72 -23.10 -8.05
CA LYS A 104 -1.46 -21.87 -8.83
C LYS A 104 -2.63 -21.48 -9.73
N SER A 105 -3.42 -22.43 -10.25
CA SER A 105 -4.63 -22.11 -11.03
C SER A 105 -5.76 -21.63 -10.14
N ASN A 106 -6.04 -22.35 -9.03
CA ASN A 106 -7.06 -21.95 -8.05
C ASN A 106 -6.73 -20.59 -7.43
N VAL A 107 -5.48 -20.35 -7.03
CA VAL A 107 -5.00 -19.03 -6.58
C VAL A 107 -5.11 -17.99 -7.68
N ARG A 108 -4.88 -18.34 -8.96
CA ARG A 108 -5.08 -17.41 -10.09
C ARG A 108 -6.55 -17.07 -10.31
N GLU A 109 -7.47 -18.02 -10.16
CA GLU A 109 -8.93 -17.79 -10.22
C GLU A 109 -9.42 -16.97 -9.02
N PHE A 110 -8.94 -17.26 -7.82
CA PHE A 110 -9.17 -16.42 -6.64
C PHE A 110 -8.59 -15.01 -6.82
N LEU A 111 -7.43 -14.87 -7.49
CA LEU A 111 -6.88 -13.57 -7.91
C LEU A 111 -7.68 -12.90 -9.04
N TYR A 112 -8.42 -13.65 -9.87
CA TYR A 112 -9.38 -13.10 -10.83
C TYR A 112 -10.63 -12.57 -10.11
N PHE A 113 -11.09 -13.21 -9.03
CA PHE A 113 -12.09 -12.62 -8.12
C PHE A 113 -11.56 -11.31 -7.50
N PHE A 114 -10.28 -11.27 -7.10
CA PHE A 114 -9.58 -10.02 -6.73
C PHE A 114 -9.22 -9.08 -7.91
N SER A 115 -9.68 -9.35 -9.14
CA SER A 115 -9.54 -8.43 -10.29
C SER A 115 -10.60 -7.31 -10.31
N LEU A 116 -11.23 -7.06 -9.16
CA LEU A 116 -12.11 -5.92 -8.92
C LEU A 116 -11.55 -4.61 -9.50
N TRP A 117 -12.45 -3.89 -10.17
CA TRP A 117 -12.26 -2.57 -10.78
C TRP A 117 -11.18 -2.44 -11.87
N GLY A 118 -10.62 -3.51 -12.44
CA GLY A 118 -9.59 -3.43 -13.50
C GLY A 118 -9.93 -2.46 -14.65
N LYS A 119 -11.14 -2.59 -15.24
CA LYS A 119 -11.64 -1.67 -16.29
C LYS A 119 -11.85 -0.24 -15.79
N THR A 120 -12.35 -0.06 -14.56
CA THR A 120 -12.56 1.27 -13.96
C THR A 120 -11.22 1.99 -13.75
N LEU A 121 -10.19 1.25 -13.30
CA LEU A 121 -8.86 1.78 -13.07
C LEU A 121 -8.17 2.21 -14.36
N GLN A 122 -8.30 1.43 -15.44
CA GLN A 122 -7.82 1.83 -16.77
C GLN A 122 -8.51 3.11 -17.26
N LYS A 123 -9.84 3.23 -17.08
CA LYS A 123 -10.59 4.46 -17.41
C LYS A 123 -10.13 5.68 -16.60
N ILE A 124 -9.84 5.50 -15.31
CA ILE A 124 -9.29 6.56 -14.45
C ILE A 124 -7.90 6.98 -14.93
N GLY A 125 -7.01 6.02 -15.23
CA GLY A 125 -5.66 6.31 -15.74
C GLY A 125 -5.67 7.03 -17.09
N GLY A 126 -6.58 6.65 -18.00
CA GLY A 126 -6.74 7.32 -19.30
C GLY A 126 -7.23 8.76 -19.20
N ASN A 127 -8.18 9.04 -18.29
CA ASN A 127 -8.80 10.36 -18.17
C ASN A 127 -8.02 11.34 -17.26
N PHE A 128 -7.43 10.85 -16.17
CA PHE A 128 -6.83 11.66 -15.11
C PHE A 128 -5.33 11.41 -14.89
N GLY A 129 -4.75 10.48 -15.64
CA GLY A 129 -3.32 10.19 -15.64
C GLY A 129 -2.86 9.21 -14.55
N GLY A 130 -1.61 8.77 -14.71
CA GLY A 130 -1.01 7.70 -13.90
C GLY A 130 -0.92 8.01 -12.40
N GLY A 131 -0.76 9.28 -11.99
CA GLY A 131 -0.70 9.65 -10.57
C GLY A 131 -2.02 9.40 -9.83
N VAL A 132 -3.16 9.75 -10.43
CA VAL A 132 -4.49 9.46 -9.89
C VAL A 132 -4.77 7.95 -9.95
N GLN A 133 -4.33 7.27 -11.02
CA GLN A 133 -4.40 5.81 -11.11
C GLN A 133 -3.63 5.13 -9.96
N SER A 134 -2.45 5.64 -9.56
CA SER A 134 -1.66 5.11 -8.44
C SER A 134 -2.43 5.14 -7.12
N TYR A 135 -3.28 6.15 -6.87
CA TYR A 135 -4.15 6.21 -5.69
C TYR A 135 -5.15 5.04 -5.67
N PHE A 136 -5.89 4.81 -6.76
CA PHE A 136 -6.87 3.71 -6.80
C PHE A 136 -6.20 2.33 -6.82
N ILE A 137 -5.00 2.19 -7.39
CA ILE A 137 -4.15 1.00 -7.25
C ILE A 137 -3.77 0.79 -5.78
N PHE A 138 -3.39 1.85 -5.07
CA PHE A 138 -3.03 1.80 -3.65
C PHE A 138 -4.22 1.40 -2.78
N LEU A 139 -5.37 2.06 -2.95
CA LEU A 139 -6.62 1.75 -2.27
C LEU A 139 -7.10 0.31 -2.49
N ARG A 140 -7.10 -0.18 -3.74
CA ARG A 140 -7.46 -1.58 -4.04
C ARG A 140 -6.57 -2.58 -3.29
N PHE A 141 -5.28 -2.30 -3.16
CA PHE A 141 -4.37 -3.16 -2.38
C PHE A 141 -4.72 -3.15 -0.89
N LEU A 142 -5.07 -1.99 -0.31
CA LEU A 142 -5.51 -1.94 1.08
C LEU A 142 -6.82 -2.72 1.28
N VAL A 143 -7.80 -2.62 0.37
CA VAL A 143 -9.02 -3.46 0.41
C VAL A 143 -8.65 -4.96 0.46
N ILE A 144 -7.78 -5.42 -0.43
CA ILE A 144 -7.34 -6.83 -0.47
C ILE A 144 -6.57 -7.20 0.80
N LEU A 145 -5.70 -6.32 1.29
CA LEU A 145 -4.89 -6.55 2.49
C LEU A 145 -5.77 -6.77 3.73
N ASN A 146 -6.72 -5.86 3.97
CA ASN A 146 -7.62 -5.96 5.13
C ASN A 146 -8.58 -7.15 5.00
N PHE A 147 -9.07 -7.44 3.79
CA PHE A 147 -9.95 -8.59 3.58
C PHE A 147 -9.26 -9.93 3.85
N VAL A 148 -8.05 -10.14 3.32
CA VAL A 148 -7.28 -11.37 3.58
C VAL A 148 -6.84 -11.44 5.04
N SER A 149 -6.53 -10.30 5.67
CA SER A 149 -6.25 -10.23 7.10
C SER A 149 -7.47 -10.57 7.97
N PHE A 150 -8.66 -10.14 7.57
CA PHE A 150 -9.90 -10.56 8.23
C PHE A 150 -10.11 -12.06 8.08
N LEU A 151 -9.91 -12.66 6.90
CA LEU A 151 -10.03 -14.11 6.71
C LEU A 151 -9.05 -14.91 7.59
N LEU A 152 -7.84 -14.38 7.80
CA LEU A 152 -6.83 -14.94 8.70
C LEU A 152 -7.33 -14.94 10.15
N ILE A 153 -7.78 -13.78 10.65
CA ILE A 153 -8.37 -13.65 12.00
C ILE A 153 -9.64 -14.51 12.13
N ALA A 154 -10.46 -14.59 11.08
CA ALA A 154 -11.68 -15.38 11.08
C ALA A 154 -11.40 -16.89 11.17
N GLY A 155 -10.42 -17.38 10.40
CA GLY A 155 -10.03 -18.79 10.41
C GLY A 155 -9.44 -19.26 11.74
N PHE A 156 -8.61 -18.44 12.39
CA PHE A 156 -7.88 -18.85 13.61
C PHE A 156 -8.50 -18.36 14.92
N VAL A 157 -9.37 -17.35 14.93
CA VAL A 157 -9.93 -16.80 16.18
C VAL A 157 -11.45 -16.83 16.21
N LEU A 158 -12.13 -16.28 15.19
CA LEU A 158 -13.60 -16.19 15.20
C LEU A 158 -14.27 -17.56 15.07
N ILE A 159 -13.93 -18.33 14.03
CA ILE A 159 -14.59 -19.61 13.74
C ILE A 159 -14.40 -20.60 14.90
N PRO A 160 -13.19 -20.82 15.46
CA PRO A 160 -13.01 -21.65 16.65
C PRO A 160 -13.85 -21.16 17.84
N SER A 161 -13.87 -19.84 18.12
CA SER A 161 -14.64 -19.28 19.24
C SER A 161 -16.15 -19.49 19.09
N ILE A 162 -16.69 -19.38 17.88
CA ILE A 162 -18.10 -19.65 17.57
C ILE A 162 -18.42 -21.14 17.76
N VAL A 163 -17.63 -22.02 17.13
CA VAL A 163 -17.86 -23.47 17.14
C VAL A 163 -17.76 -24.05 18.54
N PHE A 164 -16.73 -23.67 19.32
CA PHE A 164 -16.56 -24.22 20.65
C PHE A 164 -17.58 -23.68 21.66
N ARG A 165 -18.07 -22.43 21.52
CA ARG A 165 -19.16 -21.92 22.35
C ARG A 165 -20.48 -22.67 22.08
N SER A 166 -20.77 -23.08 20.84
CA SER A 166 -21.98 -23.88 20.55
C SER A 166 -21.93 -25.33 21.07
N VAL A 167 -20.73 -25.88 21.34
CA VAL A 167 -20.56 -27.23 21.92
C VAL A 167 -20.74 -27.21 23.45
N GLY A 168 -20.92 -26.04 24.07
CA GLY A 168 -21.37 -25.94 25.46
C GLY A 168 -20.37 -26.40 26.53
N ILE A 169 -19.09 -26.54 26.18
CA ILE A 169 -18.03 -26.90 27.13
C ILE A 169 -17.86 -25.75 28.12
N LYS A 170 -18.38 -25.94 29.34
CA LYS A 170 -18.17 -25.00 30.44
C LYS A 170 -16.67 -24.95 30.77
N PRO A 171 -16.04 -23.76 30.80
CA PRO A 171 -14.64 -23.65 31.18
C PRO A 171 -14.47 -24.02 32.66
N GLU A 172 -13.49 -24.86 32.97
CA GLU A 172 -13.00 -24.98 34.34
C GLU A 172 -12.39 -23.63 34.75
N SER A 173 -13.05 -22.94 35.68
CA SER A 173 -12.52 -21.73 36.27
C SER A 173 -11.47 -22.10 37.30
N SER A 174 -10.19 -22.08 36.91
CA SER A 174 -9.09 -22.01 37.88
C SER A 174 -9.27 -20.75 38.71
N LYS A 175 -9.57 -20.93 40.01
CA LYS A 175 -9.68 -19.83 40.97
C LYS A 175 -8.28 -19.28 41.21
N ALA A 176 -7.98 -18.11 40.64
CA ALA A 176 -6.88 -17.30 41.12
C ALA A 176 -7.35 -16.54 42.37
N ASP A 177 -6.47 -16.41 43.37
CA ASP A 177 -6.68 -15.54 44.53
C ASP A 177 -6.60 -14.07 44.09
N VAL A 178 -7.67 -13.59 43.46
CA VAL A 178 -7.87 -12.21 43.02
C VAL A 178 -9.15 -11.70 43.68
N SER A 179 -9.13 -10.45 44.17
CA SER A 179 -10.30 -9.83 44.79
C SER A 179 -11.49 -9.84 43.83
N SER A 180 -12.68 -10.12 44.38
CA SER A 180 -13.94 -10.21 43.62
C SER A 180 -14.29 -8.92 42.86
N GLU A 181 -13.74 -7.78 43.29
CA GLU A 181 -13.91 -6.47 42.66
C GLU A 181 -13.19 -6.38 41.30
N CYS A 182 -11.97 -6.92 41.17
CA CYS A 182 -11.24 -6.95 39.89
C CYS A 182 -11.86 -7.90 38.85
N LEU A 183 -12.75 -8.80 39.28
CA LEU A 183 -13.44 -9.80 38.46
C LEU A 183 -14.82 -9.33 37.96
N LYS A 184 -15.28 -8.15 38.39
CA LYS A 184 -16.60 -7.61 38.05
C LYS A 184 -16.57 -6.95 36.66
N TYR A 185 -17.23 -7.60 35.70
CA TYR A 185 -17.50 -7.04 34.38
C TYR A 185 -18.96 -7.32 34.01
N ASP A 186 -19.75 -6.26 33.88
CA ASP A 186 -21.16 -6.34 33.47
C ASP A 186 -21.41 -5.39 32.29
N PRO A 187 -21.25 -5.87 31.04
CA PRO A 187 -21.34 -5.04 29.85
C PRO A 187 -22.78 -4.67 29.46
N ASN A 188 -23.81 -5.15 30.18
CA ASN A 188 -25.20 -4.81 29.89
C ASN A 188 -26.07 -4.83 31.15
N PRO A 189 -26.22 -3.70 31.88
CA PRO A 189 -27.10 -3.62 33.03
C PRO A 189 -28.55 -3.97 32.63
N GLN A 190 -29.24 -4.72 33.48
CA GLN A 190 -30.60 -5.17 33.19
C GLN A 190 -31.59 -4.00 33.23
N GLY A 191 -32.18 -3.64 32.09
CA GLY A 191 -33.14 -2.54 31.99
C GLY A 191 -33.88 -2.49 30.65
N LEU A 192 -34.95 -1.69 30.59
CA LEU A 192 -35.71 -1.44 29.37
C LEU A 192 -35.10 -0.25 28.60
N VAL A 193 -34.23 -0.56 27.63
CA VAL A 193 -33.42 0.41 26.88
C VAL A 193 -34.23 1.04 25.74
N VAL A 194 -34.07 2.35 25.50
CA VAL A 194 -34.84 3.08 24.47
C VAL A 194 -34.26 2.83 23.07
N PHE A 195 -35.08 2.75 22.02
CA PHE A 195 -34.62 2.39 20.67
C PHE A 195 -33.46 3.26 20.13
N TYR A 196 -33.41 4.56 20.45
CA TYR A 196 -32.31 5.42 20.00
C TYR A 196 -30.97 5.05 20.65
N GLU A 197 -30.96 4.39 21.80
CA GLU A 197 -29.75 4.01 22.53
C GLU A 197 -29.02 2.88 21.79
N PHE A 198 -29.74 1.96 21.12
CA PHE A 198 -29.12 1.01 20.19
C PHE A 198 -28.36 1.69 19.04
N PHE A 199 -28.80 2.88 18.61
CA PHE A 199 -28.07 3.67 17.60
C PHE A 199 -26.86 4.38 18.21
N LEU A 200 -26.96 4.85 19.46
CA LEU A 200 -25.83 5.43 20.19
C LEU A 200 -24.76 4.35 20.48
N ASP A 201 -25.16 3.17 20.96
CA ASP A 201 -24.33 1.98 21.17
C ASP A 201 -23.62 1.52 19.89
N LEU A 202 -24.33 1.54 18.75
CA LEU A 202 -23.74 1.23 17.45
C LEU A 202 -22.66 2.25 17.05
N LEU A 203 -22.82 3.53 17.41
CA LEU A 203 -21.81 4.56 17.13
C LEU A 203 -20.62 4.47 18.10
N SER A 204 -20.88 4.41 19.40
CA SER A 204 -19.87 4.35 20.46
C SER A 204 -19.10 3.03 20.51
N GLY A 205 -19.75 1.92 20.14
CA GLY A 205 -19.26 0.56 20.34
C GLY A 205 -19.57 -0.01 21.74
N THR A 206 -20.49 0.59 22.50
CA THR A 206 -20.86 0.19 23.87
C THR A 206 -22.11 -0.70 23.91
N GLY A 207 -22.51 -1.14 25.10
CA GLY A 207 -23.78 -1.85 25.32
C GLY A 207 -23.85 -3.16 24.54
N PHE A 208 -24.87 -3.32 23.68
CA PHE A 208 -25.04 -4.58 22.92
C PHE A 208 -23.85 -4.92 22.01
N MET A 209 -23.10 -3.91 21.54
CA MET A 209 -21.91 -4.10 20.70
C MET A 209 -20.72 -4.64 21.50
N GLU A 210 -20.64 -4.31 22.79
CA GLU A 210 -19.59 -4.74 23.70
C GLU A 210 -19.67 -6.25 23.98
N TYR A 211 -20.89 -6.79 24.07
CA TYR A 211 -21.15 -8.23 24.15
C TYR A 211 -21.15 -8.92 22.76
N SER A 212 -20.19 -8.59 21.90
CA SER A 212 -20.07 -9.16 20.55
C SER A 212 -18.64 -9.58 20.21
N TYR A 213 -18.48 -10.49 19.24
CA TYR A 213 -17.19 -10.91 18.68
C TYR A 213 -16.33 -9.76 18.11
N LEU A 214 -16.92 -8.57 17.99
CA LEU A 214 -16.25 -7.32 17.59
C LEU A 214 -15.08 -6.96 18.52
N PHE A 215 -15.22 -7.15 19.84
CA PHE A 215 -14.25 -6.69 20.84
C PHE A 215 -13.55 -7.83 21.59
N TYR A 216 -12.36 -7.52 22.09
CA TYR A 216 -11.50 -8.41 22.85
C TYR A 216 -12.19 -9.06 24.07
N GLY A 217 -12.99 -8.30 24.83
CA GLY A 217 -13.62 -8.77 26.08
C GLY A 217 -14.57 -9.97 25.93
N TYR A 218 -15.10 -10.23 24.72
CA TYR A 218 -15.99 -11.36 24.44
C TYR A 218 -15.28 -12.72 24.40
N TYR A 219 -13.98 -12.73 24.08
CA TYR A 219 -13.18 -13.94 23.95
C TYR A 219 -12.76 -14.47 25.33
N ASN A 220 -12.85 -15.77 25.54
CA ASN A 220 -12.67 -16.38 26.85
C ASN A 220 -11.29 -17.02 27.03
N ASN A 221 -10.78 -17.04 28.26
CA ASN A 221 -9.58 -17.82 28.61
C ASN A 221 -9.96 -19.28 28.82
N SER A 222 -10.05 -20.06 27.74
CA SER A 222 -10.34 -21.48 27.78
C SER A 222 -9.37 -22.28 26.91
N VAL A 223 -8.68 -23.25 27.53
CA VAL A 223 -8.01 -24.35 26.82
C VAL A 223 -9.05 -25.45 26.60
N ILE A 224 -9.43 -25.67 25.34
CA ILE A 224 -10.52 -26.58 25.00
C ILE A 224 -9.92 -27.91 24.59
N VAL A 225 -10.03 -28.91 25.47
CA VAL A 225 -9.65 -30.30 25.19
C VAL A 225 -10.86 -31.02 24.63
N THR A 226 -10.86 -31.30 23.32
CA THR A 226 -11.96 -32.04 22.68
C THR A 226 -11.53 -33.49 22.47
N SER A 227 -12.25 -34.43 23.07
CA SER A 227 -12.08 -35.88 22.89
C SER A 227 -12.87 -36.42 21.68
N LEU A 228 -12.80 -35.74 20.53
CA LEU A 228 -13.48 -36.20 19.32
C LEU A 228 -12.59 -37.21 18.57
N VAL A 229 -13.04 -38.48 18.52
CA VAL A 229 -12.43 -39.57 17.74
C VAL A 229 -10.93 -39.81 18.07
N GLY A 230 -10.69 -40.45 19.23
CA GLY A 230 -9.44 -41.15 19.52
C GLY A 230 -8.16 -40.30 19.65
N SER A 231 -8.23 -38.98 19.55
CA SER A 231 -7.10 -38.08 19.70
C SER A 231 -7.46 -36.89 20.60
N HIS A 232 -6.57 -36.56 21.54
CA HIS A 232 -6.75 -35.41 22.43
C HIS A 232 -6.37 -34.12 21.71
N PHE A 233 -7.33 -33.47 21.06
CA PHE A 233 -7.09 -32.17 20.43
C PHE A 233 -7.31 -31.04 21.43
N SER A 234 -6.22 -30.41 21.89
CA SER A 234 -6.25 -29.23 22.75
C SER A 234 -6.13 -27.95 21.92
N TYR A 235 -7.11 -27.05 22.04
CA TYR A 235 -7.09 -25.74 21.41
C TYR A 235 -7.01 -24.63 22.46
N ASN A 236 -5.86 -23.94 22.50
CA ASN A 236 -5.62 -22.82 23.40
C ASN A 236 -6.00 -21.52 22.69
N ILE A 237 -7.19 -20.97 22.99
CA ILE A 237 -7.68 -19.71 22.39
C ILE A 237 -6.71 -18.53 22.66
N PRO A 238 -6.23 -18.29 23.89
CA PRO A 238 -5.24 -17.23 24.15
C PRO A 238 -3.97 -17.33 23.30
N LEU A 239 -3.38 -18.52 23.17
CA LEU A 239 -2.20 -18.73 22.34
C LEU A 239 -2.51 -18.49 20.86
N ALA A 240 -3.64 -19.02 20.37
CA ALA A 240 -4.09 -18.81 18.99
C ALA A 240 -4.31 -17.33 18.69
N TYR A 241 -4.88 -16.56 19.63
CA TYR A 241 -5.09 -15.12 19.52
C TYR A 241 -3.77 -14.37 19.33
N LEU A 242 -2.77 -14.66 20.18
CA LEU A 242 -1.45 -14.04 20.11
C LEU A 242 -0.70 -14.39 18.82
N LEU A 243 -0.67 -15.69 18.45
CA LEU A 243 -0.03 -16.15 17.22
C LEU A 243 -0.71 -15.60 15.96
N THR A 244 -2.04 -15.46 15.98
CA THR A 244 -2.82 -14.82 14.91
C THR A 244 -2.43 -13.35 14.75
N ALA A 245 -2.26 -12.61 15.84
CA ALA A 245 -1.80 -11.22 15.80
C ALA A 245 -0.37 -11.09 15.23
N VAL A 246 0.56 -11.94 15.66
CA VAL A 246 1.94 -11.97 15.12
C VAL A 246 1.93 -12.31 13.63
N PHE A 247 1.17 -13.32 13.22
CA PHE A 247 1.07 -13.74 11.82
C PHE A 247 0.40 -12.67 10.95
N TYR A 248 -0.62 -11.96 11.46
CA TYR A 248 -1.26 -10.81 10.81
C TYR A 248 -0.25 -9.68 10.54
N PHE A 249 0.55 -9.30 11.54
CA PHE A 249 1.58 -8.27 11.36
C PHE A 249 2.66 -8.69 10.36
N ALA A 250 3.16 -9.93 10.45
CA ALA A 250 4.14 -10.48 9.52
C ALA A 250 3.60 -10.57 8.08
N PHE A 251 2.35 -11.02 7.90
CA PHE A 251 1.66 -11.06 6.61
C PHE A 251 1.54 -9.66 5.99
N CYS A 252 1.18 -8.66 6.80
CA CYS A 252 1.11 -7.27 6.35
C CYS A 252 2.48 -6.75 5.88
N LEU A 253 3.54 -6.99 6.67
CA LEU A 253 4.91 -6.61 6.31
C LEU A 253 5.35 -7.25 4.98
N ILE A 254 5.16 -8.56 4.82
CA ILE A 254 5.52 -9.29 3.59
C ILE A 254 4.77 -8.71 2.39
N CYS A 255 3.47 -8.42 2.52
CA CYS A 255 2.68 -7.82 1.45
C CYS A 255 3.19 -6.43 1.04
N ILE A 256 3.59 -5.59 2.02
CA ILE A 256 4.17 -4.26 1.77
C ILE A 256 5.53 -4.40 1.08
N ILE A 257 6.44 -5.23 1.60
CA ILE A 257 7.79 -5.42 1.05
C ILE A 257 7.75 -5.98 -0.36
N VAL A 258 6.97 -7.05 -0.62
CA VAL A 258 6.84 -7.65 -1.97
C VAL A 258 6.33 -6.62 -2.99
N ARG A 259 5.41 -5.75 -2.57
CA ARG A 259 4.87 -4.70 -3.44
C ARG A 259 5.84 -3.54 -3.64
N MET A 260 6.55 -3.15 -2.58
CA MET A 260 7.59 -2.12 -2.62
C MET A 260 8.77 -2.56 -3.51
N GLY A 261 9.19 -3.82 -3.41
CA GLY A 261 10.21 -4.41 -4.31
C GLY A 261 9.78 -4.41 -5.78
N LYS A 262 8.51 -4.72 -6.07
CA LYS A 262 7.96 -4.59 -7.44
C LYS A 262 7.96 -3.14 -7.93
N ALA A 263 7.55 -2.18 -7.09
CA ALA A 263 7.57 -0.75 -7.42
C ALA A 263 9.01 -0.22 -7.61
N ALA A 264 9.93 -0.62 -6.75
CA ALA A 264 11.35 -0.29 -6.82
C ALA A 264 12.01 -0.82 -8.10
N ARG A 265 11.76 -2.08 -8.47
CA ARG A 265 12.25 -2.64 -9.74
C ARG A 265 11.79 -1.81 -10.94
N VAL A 266 10.52 -1.43 -11.01
CA VAL A 266 9.99 -0.58 -12.09
C VAL A 266 10.59 0.84 -12.04
N ALA A 267 10.79 1.41 -10.85
CA ALA A 267 11.43 2.72 -10.72
C ALA A 267 12.91 2.71 -11.14
N VAL A 268 13.66 1.63 -10.86
CA VAL A 268 15.06 1.50 -11.29
C VAL A 268 15.16 1.30 -12.80
N THR A 269 14.31 0.45 -13.41
CA THR A 269 14.33 0.25 -14.87
C THR A 269 13.86 1.48 -15.64
N THR A 270 12.93 2.26 -15.10
CA THR A 270 12.39 3.46 -15.79
C THR A 270 13.12 4.77 -15.41
N GLY A 271 13.86 4.78 -14.30
CA GLY A 271 14.46 5.97 -13.70
C GLY A 271 15.96 6.14 -13.95
N GLY A 272 16.57 5.32 -14.80
CA GLY A 272 18.03 5.26 -14.99
C GLY A 272 18.66 6.34 -15.88
N SER A 273 17.88 7.28 -16.43
CA SER A 273 18.39 8.35 -17.29
C SER A 273 18.50 9.71 -16.57
N ASP A 274 19.57 9.87 -15.80
CA ASP A 274 19.99 11.18 -15.25
C ASP A 274 20.34 12.19 -16.37
N VAL A 275 20.58 11.70 -17.59
CA VAL A 275 20.43 12.51 -18.80
C VAL A 275 18.93 12.71 -19.06
N ARG A 276 18.37 13.76 -18.45
CA ARG A 276 17.00 14.27 -18.68
C ARG A 276 16.91 14.82 -20.12
N SER A 277 16.90 13.90 -21.07
CA SER A 277 17.04 14.18 -22.49
C SER A 277 15.74 14.78 -23.02
N TYR A 278 15.66 16.11 -23.01
CA TYR A 278 14.50 16.85 -23.53
C TYR A 278 14.17 16.44 -24.97
N SER A 279 15.18 16.12 -25.77
CA SER A 279 15.01 15.55 -27.12
C SER A 279 14.28 14.20 -27.11
N MET A 280 14.53 13.31 -26.16
CA MET A 280 13.74 12.07 -26.02
C MET A 280 12.27 12.37 -25.70
N ILE A 281 12.00 13.34 -24.81
CA ILE A 281 10.61 13.73 -24.47
C ILE A 281 9.89 14.33 -25.69
N VAL A 282 10.59 15.15 -26.50
CA VAL A 282 10.02 15.78 -27.69
C VAL A 282 9.84 14.80 -28.85
N PHE A 283 10.89 14.03 -29.21
CA PHE A 283 10.89 13.18 -30.40
C PHE A 283 10.31 11.78 -30.16
N THR A 284 10.45 11.20 -28.97
CA THR A 284 9.92 9.84 -28.66
C THR A 284 8.76 9.85 -27.66
N GLY A 285 8.35 11.03 -27.16
CA GLY A 285 7.20 11.16 -26.27
C GLY A 285 5.86 11.17 -26.98
N TRP A 286 5.83 11.46 -28.29
CA TRP A 286 4.62 11.43 -29.10
C TRP A 286 4.14 10.00 -29.36
N ASP A 287 2.82 9.82 -29.43
CA ASP A 287 2.20 8.53 -29.71
C ASP A 287 1.36 8.65 -30.98
N TYR A 288 1.88 8.08 -32.07
CA TYR A 288 1.27 8.15 -33.39
C TYR A 288 -0.02 7.32 -33.51
N GLY A 289 -0.37 6.50 -32.51
CA GLY A 289 -1.66 5.80 -32.43
C GLY A 289 -2.84 6.68 -31.97
N CYS A 290 -2.62 7.96 -31.65
CA CYS A 290 -3.65 8.87 -31.16
C CYS A 290 -4.61 9.36 -32.27
N LEU A 291 -5.63 8.55 -32.59
CA LEU A 291 -6.61 8.78 -33.66
C LEU A 291 -7.74 9.79 -33.35
N GLY A 292 -7.72 10.50 -32.22
CA GLY A 292 -8.85 11.34 -31.78
C GLY A 292 -8.46 12.72 -31.26
N SER A 293 -9.10 13.78 -31.76
CA SER A 293 -8.77 15.19 -31.48
C SER A 293 -8.64 15.56 -30.00
N LYS A 294 -9.51 15.00 -29.13
CA LYS A 294 -9.43 15.17 -27.67
C LYS A 294 -8.19 14.49 -27.07
N ALA A 295 -7.85 13.28 -27.54
CA ALA A 295 -6.67 12.55 -27.09
C ALA A 295 -5.37 13.23 -27.55
N THR A 296 -5.32 13.70 -28.80
CA THR A 296 -4.19 14.45 -29.37
C THR A 296 -3.93 15.75 -28.59
N LYS A 297 -4.98 16.55 -28.32
CA LYS A 297 -4.86 17.76 -27.47
C LYS A 297 -4.42 17.44 -26.04
N LEU A 298 -4.92 16.34 -25.45
CA LEU A 298 -4.50 15.91 -24.11
C LEU A 298 -3.02 15.47 -24.08
N LYS A 299 -2.57 14.73 -25.09
CA LYS A 299 -1.18 14.27 -25.25
C LYS A 299 -0.23 15.45 -25.44
N GLN A 300 -0.56 16.39 -26.32
CA GLN A 300 0.18 17.64 -26.52
C GLN A 300 0.30 18.43 -25.20
N ARG A 301 -0.82 18.61 -24.48
CA ARG A 301 -0.84 19.35 -23.21
C ARG A 301 -0.06 18.63 -22.09
N ASN A 302 -0.05 17.29 -22.08
CA ASN A 302 0.77 16.50 -21.16
C ASN A 302 2.27 16.70 -21.39
N ILE A 303 2.72 16.66 -22.67
CA ILE A 303 4.12 16.91 -23.03
C ILE A 303 4.52 18.34 -22.69
N TYR A 304 3.67 19.32 -23.00
CA TYR A 304 3.88 20.74 -22.67
C TYR A 304 4.08 20.95 -21.16
N TYR A 305 3.15 20.52 -20.31
CA TYR A 305 3.28 20.71 -18.87
C TYR A 305 4.47 19.94 -18.27
N ARG A 306 4.80 18.76 -18.82
CA ARG A 306 5.98 18.00 -18.38
C ARG A 306 7.28 18.76 -18.67
N LEU A 307 7.42 19.34 -19.87
CA LEU A 307 8.57 20.17 -20.23
C LEU A 307 8.62 21.46 -19.41
N GLN A 308 7.47 22.12 -19.20
CA GLN A 308 7.38 23.33 -18.38
C GLN A 308 7.87 23.08 -16.95
N VAL A 309 7.37 22.05 -16.28
CA VAL A 309 7.75 21.71 -14.90
C VAL A 309 9.25 21.35 -14.80
N ASP A 310 9.77 20.58 -15.76
CA ASP A 310 11.20 20.22 -15.79
C ASP A 310 12.10 21.47 -15.99
N LEU A 311 11.69 22.42 -16.84
CA LEU A 311 12.41 23.69 -17.07
C LEU A 311 12.31 24.67 -15.89
N GLU A 312 11.15 24.77 -15.24
CA GLU A 312 10.96 25.56 -14.02
C GLU A 312 11.84 25.04 -12.87
N GLU A 313 11.94 23.71 -12.71
CA GLU A 313 12.82 23.07 -11.72
C GLU A 313 14.31 23.40 -11.98
N GLU A 314 14.78 23.35 -13.23
CA GLU A 314 16.15 23.75 -13.59
C GLU A 314 16.40 25.25 -13.40
N ARG A 315 15.43 26.12 -13.72
CA ARG A 315 15.54 27.57 -13.49
C ARG A 315 15.71 27.88 -12.00
N LEU A 316 14.97 27.19 -11.13
CA LEU A 316 15.06 27.34 -9.68
C LEU A 316 16.38 26.80 -9.11
N LYS A 317 16.91 25.68 -9.62
CA LYS A 317 18.25 25.19 -9.24
C LYS A 317 19.34 26.21 -9.57
N LYS A 318 19.33 26.75 -10.80
CA LYS A 318 20.28 27.79 -11.22
C LYS A 318 20.17 29.04 -10.36
N HIS A 319 18.96 29.48 -10.04
CA HIS A 319 18.74 30.62 -9.16
C HIS A 319 19.27 30.37 -7.74
N ALA A 320 19.01 29.18 -7.17
CA ALA A 320 19.53 28.79 -5.86
C ALA A 320 21.07 28.70 -5.81
N ALA A 321 21.71 28.31 -6.92
CA ALA A 321 23.17 28.32 -7.06
C ALA A 321 23.75 29.74 -7.18
N SER A 322 22.96 30.71 -7.66
CA SER A 322 23.36 32.13 -7.81
C SER A 322 23.17 33.00 -6.56
N LEU A 323 22.64 32.46 -5.45
CA LEU A 323 22.42 33.23 -4.23
C LEU A 323 23.73 33.58 -3.50
N THR A 324 23.88 34.84 -3.11
CA THR A 324 24.98 35.32 -2.27
C THR A 324 24.93 34.72 -0.86
N LEU A 325 26.09 34.66 -0.18
CA LEU A 325 26.23 34.07 1.15
C LEU A 325 25.28 34.69 2.20
N CYS A 326 25.16 36.02 2.22
CA CYS A 326 24.25 36.73 3.13
C CYS A 326 22.78 36.33 2.88
N ASN A 327 22.31 36.38 1.63
CA ASN A 327 20.95 35.97 1.28
C ASN A 327 20.68 34.49 1.58
N LYS A 328 21.71 33.62 1.48
CA LYS A 328 21.62 32.20 1.82
C LYS A 328 21.46 31.98 3.34
N VAL A 329 22.18 32.74 4.16
CA VAL A 329 22.03 32.73 5.63
C VAL A 329 20.63 33.20 6.02
N THR A 330 20.17 34.35 5.50
CA THR A 330 18.82 34.88 5.78
C THR A 330 17.70 33.92 5.34
N LEU A 331 17.87 33.23 4.22
CA LEU A 331 16.92 32.21 3.76
C LEU A 331 16.93 30.95 4.65
N HIS A 332 18.09 30.55 5.19
CA HIS A 332 18.18 29.41 6.10
C HIS A 332 17.67 29.75 7.51
N SER A 333 17.95 30.94 8.05
CA SER A 333 17.39 31.37 9.34
C SER A 333 15.87 31.50 9.27
N LEU A 334 15.31 32.03 8.17
CA LEU A 334 13.86 32.03 7.94
C LEU A 334 13.29 30.61 7.92
N ARG A 335 13.92 29.66 7.22
CA ARG A 335 13.46 28.25 7.21
C ARG A 335 13.53 27.58 8.58
N VAL A 336 14.56 27.89 9.38
CA VAL A 336 14.66 27.39 10.77
C VAL A 336 13.54 27.98 11.64
N LEU A 337 13.26 29.28 11.52
CA LEU A 337 12.13 29.92 12.21
C LEU A 337 10.79 29.28 11.81
N MET A 338 10.53 29.14 10.50
CA MET A 338 9.30 28.53 9.98
C MET A 338 9.16 27.05 10.38
N PHE A 339 10.27 26.32 10.51
CA PHE A 339 10.29 24.96 11.07
C PHE A 339 9.85 24.96 12.54
N PHE A 340 10.36 25.87 13.39
CA PHE A 340 9.91 25.99 14.78
C PHE A 340 8.42 26.38 14.88
N VAL A 341 7.92 27.27 14.01
CA VAL A 341 6.48 27.58 13.95
C VAL A 341 5.65 26.35 13.58
N ALA A 342 6.08 25.56 12.59
CA ALA A 342 5.39 24.33 12.21
C ALA A 342 5.40 23.28 13.35
N VAL A 343 6.51 23.13 14.07
CA VAL A 343 6.60 22.28 15.27
C VAL A 343 5.69 22.80 16.39
N GLY A 344 5.63 24.12 16.60
CA GLY A 344 4.73 24.75 17.58
C GLY A 344 3.25 24.48 17.29
N LEU A 345 2.81 24.55 16.04
CA LEU A 345 1.45 24.18 15.64
C LEU A 345 1.15 22.70 15.91
N ILE A 346 2.11 21.82 15.61
CA ILE A 346 2.02 20.39 15.89
C ILE A 346 1.89 20.15 17.41
N VAL A 347 2.75 20.73 18.23
CA VAL A 347 2.69 20.63 19.71
C VAL A 347 1.40 21.23 20.28
N ALA A 348 0.88 22.33 19.71
CA ALA A 348 -0.40 22.89 20.12
C ALA A 348 -1.56 21.90 19.89
N THR A 349 -1.60 21.21 18.74
CA THR A 349 -2.60 20.15 18.52
C THR A 349 -2.41 18.97 19.46
N PHE A 350 -1.18 18.65 19.85
CA PHE A 350 -0.90 17.56 20.78
C PHE A 350 -1.43 17.83 22.18
N LEU A 351 -1.23 19.05 22.69
CA LEU A 351 -1.82 19.50 23.96
C LEU A 351 -3.34 19.55 23.90
N ALA A 352 -3.92 19.98 22.77
CA ALA A 352 -5.36 19.97 22.56
C ALA A 352 -5.94 18.55 22.55
N ILE A 353 -5.28 17.59 21.88
CA ILE A 353 -5.68 16.17 21.89
C ILE A 353 -5.60 15.61 23.30
N ALA A 354 -4.49 15.82 24.03
CA ALA A 354 -4.33 15.32 25.39
C ALA A 354 -5.44 15.84 26.33
N ARG A 355 -5.74 17.15 26.29
CA ARG A 355 -6.81 17.76 27.09
C ARG A 355 -8.21 17.31 26.66
N ALA A 356 -8.45 17.11 25.37
CA ALA A 356 -9.70 16.55 24.86
C ALA A 356 -9.90 15.10 25.31
N THR A 357 -8.83 14.30 25.35
CA THR A 357 -8.87 12.93 25.85
C THR A 357 -9.14 12.88 27.35
N THR A 358 -8.45 13.67 28.19
CA THR A 358 -8.72 13.66 29.64
C THR A 358 -10.16 14.08 29.94
N PHE A 359 -10.62 15.17 29.33
CA PHE A 359 -11.99 15.66 29.49
C PHE A 359 -13.05 14.68 28.95
N SER A 360 -12.76 13.96 27.86
CA SER A 360 -13.63 12.90 27.32
C SER A 360 -13.81 11.74 28.29
N GLN A 361 -12.77 11.35 29.03
CA GLN A 361 -12.85 10.22 29.96
C GLN A 361 -13.53 10.62 31.27
N GLU A 362 -13.23 11.81 31.81
CA GLU A 362 -13.87 12.37 33.01
C GLU A 362 -15.41 12.49 32.85
N ASN A 363 -15.90 12.79 31.64
CA ASN A 363 -17.33 12.98 31.35
C ASN A 363 -17.97 11.78 30.62
N SER A 364 -17.30 10.62 30.57
CA SER A 364 -17.74 9.42 29.83
C SER A 364 -19.05 8.83 30.34
N HIS A 365 -19.36 8.99 31.64
CA HIS A 365 -20.55 8.42 32.28
C HIS A 365 -21.86 9.20 32.02
N VAL A 366 -21.83 10.32 31.29
CA VAL A 366 -23.04 11.12 31.02
C VAL A 366 -23.89 10.42 29.95
N PRO A 367 -25.16 10.04 30.22
CA PRO A 367 -25.98 9.32 29.23
C PRO A 367 -26.47 10.24 28.08
N GLY A 368 -26.83 9.63 26.96
CA GLY A 368 -27.48 10.27 25.82
C GLY A 368 -26.54 11.01 24.85
N ILE A 369 -27.12 11.91 24.03
CA ILE A 369 -26.45 12.55 22.90
C ILE A 369 -25.27 13.43 23.35
N LEU A 370 -25.35 14.04 24.54
CA LEU A 370 -24.26 14.85 25.10
C LEU A 370 -23.05 13.99 25.47
N GLY A 371 -23.28 12.81 26.07
CA GLY A 371 -22.25 11.80 26.32
C GLY A 371 -21.57 11.33 25.04
N LEU A 372 -22.35 11.09 23.98
CA LEU A 372 -21.81 10.75 22.66
C LEU A 372 -20.85 11.85 22.15
N PHE A 373 -21.21 13.12 22.31
CA PHE A 373 -20.35 14.23 21.90
C PHE A 373 -19.01 14.27 22.67
N TYR A 374 -19.02 14.05 23.98
CA TYR A 374 -17.79 13.93 24.77
C TYR A 374 -16.96 12.72 24.32
N THR A 375 -17.60 11.56 24.15
CA THR A 375 -17.00 10.30 23.72
C THR A 375 -16.33 10.36 22.34
N TYR A 376 -16.74 11.29 21.46
CA TYR A 376 -16.11 11.56 20.16
C TYR A 376 -15.19 12.79 20.16
N LEU A 377 -15.10 13.56 21.25
CA LEU A 377 -14.30 14.78 21.32
C LEU A 377 -12.83 14.58 20.90
N PRO A 378 -12.11 13.50 21.29
CA PRO A 378 -10.75 13.25 20.83
C PRO A 378 -10.70 13.04 19.31
N SER A 379 -11.66 12.30 18.74
CA SER A 379 -11.78 12.06 17.30
C SER A 379 -12.02 13.37 16.53
N ILE A 380 -12.91 14.24 17.05
CA ILE A 380 -13.19 15.57 16.48
C ILE A 380 -11.94 16.44 16.46
N VAL A 381 -11.22 16.53 17.59
CA VAL A 381 -10.00 17.36 17.72
C VAL A 381 -8.87 16.83 16.85
N ILE A 382 -8.66 15.50 16.79
CA ILE A 382 -7.69 14.86 15.90
C ILE A 382 -7.99 15.19 14.44
N THR A 383 -9.24 15.05 14.00
CA THR A 383 -9.64 15.33 12.61
C THR A 383 -9.50 16.81 12.26
N LEU A 384 -9.92 17.71 13.16
CA LEU A 384 -9.78 19.16 12.98
C LEU A 384 -8.31 19.58 12.89
N GLY A 385 -7.45 19.07 13.78
CA GLY A 385 -5.99 19.30 13.73
C GLY A 385 -5.37 18.78 12.44
N ASN A 386 -5.74 17.56 12.02
CA ASN A 386 -5.29 16.92 10.77
C ASN A 386 -5.81 17.58 9.47
N PHE A 387 -6.72 18.54 9.58
CA PHE A 387 -7.18 19.42 8.50
C PHE A 387 -6.53 20.81 8.58
N LEU A 388 -6.58 21.46 9.75
CA LEU A 388 -6.14 22.83 9.95
C LEU A 388 -4.61 22.99 9.91
N VAL A 389 -3.84 22.11 10.55
CA VAL A 389 -2.37 22.24 10.59
C VAL A 389 -1.73 22.07 9.22
N PRO A 390 -2.15 21.13 8.35
CA PRO A 390 -1.67 21.10 6.97
C PRO A 390 -2.00 22.37 6.17
N LEU A 391 -3.18 22.96 6.34
CA LEU A 391 -3.54 24.23 5.67
C LEU A 391 -2.65 25.40 6.11
N LEU A 392 -2.34 25.48 7.41
CA LEU A 392 -1.37 26.45 7.94
C LEU A 392 0.05 26.15 7.46
N CYS A 393 0.46 24.87 7.43
CA CYS A 393 1.74 24.43 6.88
C CYS A 393 1.92 24.76 5.39
N ASP A 394 0.84 24.77 4.60
CA ASP A 394 0.89 25.18 3.20
C ASP A 394 1.14 26.70 3.06
N GLN A 395 0.59 27.53 3.96
CA GLN A 395 0.92 28.97 4.02
C GLN A 395 2.38 29.19 4.45
N ILE A 396 2.84 28.43 5.46
CA ILE A 396 4.25 28.40 5.89
C ILE A 396 5.17 28.05 4.71
N ALA A 397 4.79 27.07 3.90
CA ALA A 397 5.58 26.59 2.76
C ALA A 397 5.72 27.65 1.63
N LEU A 398 4.77 28.59 1.50
CA LEU A 398 4.90 29.74 0.60
C LEU A 398 5.98 30.72 1.09
N LEU A 399 6.11 30.92 2.40
CA LEU A 399 7.12 31.81 3.01
C LEU A 399 8.53 31.22 2.92
N GLU A 400 8.68 29.90 3.03
CA GLU A 400 9.97 29.19 3.04
C GLU A 400 10.71 29.16 1.67
N LYS A 401 10.02 29.56 0.60
CA LYS A 401 10.54 29.63 -0.79
C LYS A 401 11.32 28.37 -1.19
N TYR A 402 10.75 27.19 -0.92
CA TYR A 402 11.28 25.92 -1.42
C TYR A 402 11.02 25.75 -2.93
N PRO A 403 11.86 25.00 -3.67
CA PRO A 403 11.51 24.57 -5.02
C PRO A 403 10.28 23.64 -4.97
N PRO A 404 9.36 23.69 -5.96
CA PRO A 404 8.02 23.12 -5.85
C PRO A 404 7.99 21.62 -5.56
N SER A 405 9.00 20.87 -6.03
CA SER A 405 9.18 19.45 -5.73
C SER A 405 9.52 19.20 -4.26
N ALA A 406 10.40 20.01 -3.65
CA ALA A 406 10.71 19.93 -2.23
C ALA A 406 9.56 20.44 -1.35
N THR A 407 8.87 21.51 -1.76
CA THR A 407 7.71 22.08 -1.05
C THR A 407 6.66 21.01 -0.78
N VAL A 408 6.29 20.24 -1.80
CA VAL A 408 5.32 19.14 -1.69
C VAL A 408 5.82 18.02 -0.77
N VAL A 409 7.11 17.66 -0.83
CA VAL A 409 7.68 16.62 0.04
C VAL A 409 7.72 17.05 1.51
N VAL A 410 8.10 18.30 1.80
CA VAL A 410 8.15 18.85 3.17
C VAL A 410 6.75 18.99 3.76
N ALA A 411 5.79 19.54 3.01
CA ALA A 411 4.39 19.62 3.43
C ALA A 411 3.81 18.22 3.72
N LEU A 412 4.11 17.23 2.89
CA LEU A 412 3.68 15.85 3.12
C LEU A 412 4.36 15.23 4.33
N LEU A 413 5.64 15.46 4.55
CA LEU A 413 6.35 14.94 5.73
C LEU A 413 5.76 15.52 7.02
N ARG A 414 5.49 16.83 7.06
CA ARG A 414 4.79 17.50 8.18
C ARG A 414 3.41 16.87 8.43
N ALA A 415 2.61 16.66 7.38
CA ALA A 415 1.28 16.07 7.49
C ALA A 415 1.30 14.57 7.87
N VAL A 416 2.32 13.81 7.47
CA VAL A 416 2.54 12.42 7.93
C VAL A 416 2.88 12.39 9.42
N VAL A 417 3.84 13.22 9.85
CA VAL A 417 4.25 13.31 11.26
C VAL A 417 3.06 13.67 12.15
N LEU A 418 2.29 14.70 11.80
CA LEU A 418 1.08 15.09 12.53
C LEU A 418 0.09 13.92 12.69
N ARG A 419 -0.26 13.24 11.59
CA ARG A 419 -1.27 12.15 11.60
C ARG A 419 -0.84 10.95 12.42
N LEU A 420 0.45 10.60 12.38
CA LEU A 420 0.96 9.43 13.10
C LEU A 420 1.22 9.73 14.57
N VAL A 421 1.74 10.91 14.90
CA VAL A 421 1.97 11.30 16.29
C VAL A 421 0.66 11.65 17.01
N SER A 422 -0.36 12.18 16.32
CA SER A 422 -1.71 12.36 16.91
C SER A 422 -2.34 11.04 17.37
N LEU A 423 -2.17 9.95 16.60
CA LEU A 423 -2.56 8.60 17.03
C LEU A 423 -1.73 8.12 18.22
N GLY A 424 -0.40 8.31 18.17
CA GLY A 424 0.51 7.94 19.25
C GLY A 424 0.20 8.64 20.58
N ILE A 425 -0.21 9.91 20.54
CA ILE A 425 -0.56 10.69 21.73
C ILE A 425 -1.91 10.28 22.31
N LEU A 426 -2.92 10.00 21.48
CA LEU A 426 -4.18 9.46 21.96
C LEU A 426 -3.92 8.17 22.77
N LEU A 427 -3.17 7.24 22.17
CA LEU A 427 -2.79 5.98 22.80
C LEU A 427 -1.98 6.20 24.08
N PHE A 428 -0.99 7.09 24.07
CA PHE A 428 -0.18 7.40 25.26
C PHE A 428 -1.00 8.05 26.39
N THR A 429 -1.92 8.94 26.07
CA THR A 429 -2.77 9.62 27.07
C THR A 429 -3.74 8.63 27.71
N LEU A 430 -4.37 7.80 26.88
CA LEU A 430 -5.22 6.68 27.32
C LEU A 430 -4.39 5.68 28.16
N TRP A 431 -3.16 5.38 27.75
CA TRP A 431 -2.22 4.55 28.50
C TRP A 431 -1.94 5.08 29.91
N LYS A 432 -1.71 6.40 30.00
CA LYS A 432 -1.44 7.10 31.26
C LYS A 432 -2.61 6.98 32.24
N GLN A 433 -3.84 7.01 31.73
CA GLN A 433 -5.08 6.90 32.50
C GLN A 433 -5.35 5.46 32.97
N ILE A 434 -5.13 4.45 32.11
CA ILE A 434 -5.26 3.02 32.49
C ILE A 434 -4.28 2.66 33.62
N MET A 435 -3.02 3.10 33.51
CA MET A 435 -1.96 2.74 34.47
C MET A 435 -1.86 3.67 35.70
N CYS A 436 -2.84 4.56 35.91
CA CYS A 436 -2.88 5.56 36.98
C CYS A 436 -1.55 6.28 37.27
N HIS A 437 -0.82 6.76 36.25
CA HIS A 437 0.52 7.34 36.47
C HIS A 437 0.50 8.55 37.44
N ASP A 438 -0.60 9.29 37.49
CA ASP A 438 -0.76 10.46 38.39
C ASP A 438 -1.37 10.12 39.77
N SER A 439 -2.09 9.00 39.90
CA SER A 439 -2.95 8.69 41.06
C SER A 439 -2.95 7.19 41.43
N ARG A 440 -1.85 6.73 42.05
CA ARG A 440 -1.60 5.29 42.29
C ARG A 440 -2.70 4.57 43.07
N ASP A 441 -3.41 5.28 43.95
CA ASP A 441 -4.37 4.70 44.89
C ASP A 441 -5.48 3.90 44.18
N LYS A 442 -5.98 4.37 43.03
CA LYS A 442 -6.96 3.68 42.18
C LYS A 442 -6.45 2.38 41.55
N CYS A 443 -5.14 2.24 41.37
CA CYS A 443 -4.50 1.12 40.68
C CYS A 443 -3.90 0.06 41.63
N ASN A 444 -3.90 0.28 42.95
CA ASN A 444 -3.20 -0.60 43.89
C ASN A 444 -3.78 -2.03 43.94
N LEU A 445 -5.09 -2.19 43.72
CA LEU A 445 -5.77 -3.48 43.83
C LEU A 445 -5.58 -4.38 42.59
N CYS A 446 -5.83 -3.84 41.40
CA CYS A 446 -5.85 -4.62 40.14
C CYS A 446 -4.65 -4.32 39.21
N HIS A 447 -3.70 -3.47 39.62
CA HIS A 447 -2.60 -2.91 38.78
C HIS A 447 -3.04 -2.04 37.58
N TYR A 448 -4.33 -1.82 37.39
CA TYR A 448 -4.93 -0.88 36.43
C TYR A 448 -6.14 -0.19 37.06
N ASN A 449 -6.61 0.89 36.43
CA ASN A 449 -7.78 1.66 36.86
C ASN A 449 -9.09 0.89 36.60
N HIS A 450 -9.45 0.01 37.53
CA HIS A 450 -10.61 -0.87 37.44
C HIS A 450 -11.96 -0.17 37.67
N GLU A 451 -11.98 1.02 38.30
CA GLU A 451 -13.19 1.82 38.52
C GLU A 451 -13.73 2.36 37.19
N ASP A 452 -12.86 3.04 36.44
CA ASP A 452 -13.23 3.70 35.19
C ASP A 452 -13.13 2.73 33.99
N TYR A 453 -12.27 1.69 34.05
CA TYR A 453 -12.02 0.73 32.97
C TYR A 453 -12.03 -0.73 33.46
N GLN A 454 -13.21 -1.30 33.67
CA GLN A 454 -13.37 -2.74 34.02
C GLN A 454 -12.65 -3.67 33.01
N CYS A 455 -12.73 -3.33 31.72
CA CYS A 455 -12.15 -4.06 30.59
C CYS A 455 -11.40 -3.10 29.64
N TRP A 456 -10.21 -2.64 30.06
CA TRP A 456 -9.47 -1.60 29.34
C TRP A 456 -9.12 -1.97 27.89
N GLU A 457 -8.89 -3.25 27.59
CA GLU A 457 -8.62 -3.73 26.24
C GLU A 457 -9.78 -3.45 25.28
N THR A 458 -11.02 -3.68 25.73
CA THR A 458 -12.22 -3.37 24.95
C THR A 458 -12.38 -1.86 24.79
N SER A 459 -12.11 -1.05 25.82
CA SER A 459 -12.14 0.42 25.74
C SER A 459 -11.16 0.96 24.68
N VAL A 460 -9.93 0.42 24.61
CA VAL A 460 -8.98 0.76 23.53
C VAL A 460 -9.52 0.33 22.16
N GLY A 461 -10.16 -0.83 22.08
CA GLY A 461 -10.85 -1.31 20.88
C GLY A 461 -11.99 -0.37 20.43
N GLN A 462 -12.78 0.14 21.37
CA GLN A 462 -13.86 1.12 21.14
C GLN A 462 -13.31 2.45 20.64
N GLU A 463 -12.19 2.96 21.18
CA GLU A 463 -11.55 4.17 20.63
C GLU A 463 -11.08 4.00 19.18
N MET A 464 -10.43 2.87 18.86
CA MET A 464 -10.01 2.59 17.49
C MET A 464 -11.22 2.40 16.55
N TYR A 465 -12.29 1.76 17.03
CA TYR A 465 -13.56 1.66 16.30
C TYR A 465 -14.15 3.05 15.99
N LYS A 466 -14.36 3.87 17.03
CA LYS A 466 -14.88 5.25 16.91
C LYS A 466 -14.05 6.09 15.95
N LEU A 467 -12.72 6.04 16.01
CA LEU A 467 -11.84 6.71 15.04
C LEU A 467 -12.08 6.24 13.60
N THR A 468 -12.18 4.93 13.35
CA THR A 468 -12.40 4.42 11.99
C THR A 468 -13.77 4.83 11.44
N LEU A 469 -14.81 4.83 12.28
CA LEU A 469 -16.17 5.22 11.94
C LEU A 469 -16.28 6.73 11.74
N PHE A 470 -15.70 7.54 12.61
CA PHE A 470 -15.69 9.00 12.51
C PHE A 470 -14.98 9.47 11.23
N ASP A 471 -13.82 8.89 10.88
CA ASP A 471 -13.13 9.22 9.62
C ASP A 471 -13.93 8.80 8.37
N LEU A 472 -14.77 7.75 8.45
CA LEU A 472 -15.73 7.42 7.38
C LEU A 472 -16.85 8.47 7.30
N LEU A 473 -17.47 8.81 8.44
CA LEU A 473 -18.54 9.81 8.53
C LEU A 473 -18.07 11.18 8.02
N VAL A 474 -16.92 11.66 8.49
CA VAL A 474 -16.31 12.92 8.02
C VAL A 474 -15.93 12.84 6.54
N SER A 475 -15.40 11.70 6.05
CA SER A 475 -15.11 11.55 4.62
C SER A 475 -16.35 11.67 3.73
N ILE A 476 -17.51 11.15 4.19
CA ILE A 476 -18.79 11.29 3.50
C ILE A 476 -19.34 12.71 3.65
N ALA A 477 -19.29 13.29 4.86
CA ALA A 477 -19.74 14.65 5.13
C ALA A 477 -18.97 15.69 4.31
N LEU A 478 -17.64 15.56 4.19
CA LEU A 478 -16.83 16.42 3.31
C LEU A 478 -17.23 16.29 1.84
N LEU A 479 -17.59 15.08 1.37
CA LEU A 479 -18.07 14.90 0.00
C LEU A 479 -19.42 15.61 -0.23
N VAL A 480 -20.36 15.44 0.70
CA VAL A 480 -21.75 15.93 0.57
C VAL A 480 -21.89 17.42 0.90
N LEU A 481 -21.17 17.93 1.90
CA LEU A 481 -21.29 19.31 2.42
C LEU A 481 -20.23 20.27 1.86
N VAL A 482 -19.09 19.76 1.36
CA VAL A 482 -17.99 20.60 0.84
C VAL A 482 -17.71 20.35 -0.63
N GLU A 483 -17.38 19.12 -1.04
CA GLU A 483 -16.96 18.82 -2.42
C GLU A 483 -18.11 19.04 -3.43
N PHE A 484 -19.33 18.60 -3.11
CA PHE A 484 -20.51 18.74 -3.99
C PHE A 484 -21.07 20.18 -4.02
N PRO A 485 -21.29 20.90 -2.91
CA PRO A 485 -21.81 22.27 -2.94
C PRO A 485 -20.81 23.25 -3.55
N ARG A 486 -19.49 23.07 -3.31
CA ARG A 486 -18.44 23.85 -4.01
C ARG A 486 -18.58 23.74 -5.52
N ARG A 487 -18.91 22.56 -6.05
CA ARG A 487 -19.19 22.39 -7.48
C ARG A 487 -20.44 23.15 -7.90
N MET A 488 -21.56 23.00 -7.19
CA MET A 488 -22.82 23.68 -7.54
C MET A 488 -22.63 25.20 -7.59
N VAL A 489 -21.97 25.79 -6.60
CA VAL A 489 -21.65 27.22 -6.54
C VAL A 489 -20.76 27.64 -7.71
N VAL A 490 -19.68 26.92 -8.01
CA VAL A 490 -18.77 27.27 -9.12
C VAL A 490 -19.40 27.08 -10.51
N ASP A 491 -20.35 26.16 -10.65
CA ASP A 491 -21.01 25.88 -11.93
C ASP A 491 -22.21 26.83 -12.20
N HIS A 492 -22.88 27.37 -11.17
CA HIS A 492 -24.06 28.23 -11.33
C HIS A 492 -23.81 29.72 -11.04
N TRP A 493 -22.84 30.08 -10.19
CA TRP A 493 -22.62 31.48 -9.78
C TRP A 493 -21.33 32.01 -10.42
N SER A 494 -21.45 33.07 -11.22
CA SER A 494 -20.38 33.65 -12.05
C SER A 494 -19.59 34.80 -11.38
N CYS A 495 -19.58 34.87 -10.05
CA CYS A 495 -18.88 35.90 -9.30
C CYS A 495 -17.34 35.79 -9.42
N LYS A 496 -16.61 36.90 -9.30
CA LYS A 496 -15.13 36.87 -9.22
C LYS A 496 -14.62 35.99 -8.08
N LEU A 497 -15.35 35.93 -6.96
CA LEU A 497 -15.03 35.07 -5.82
C LEU A 497 -15.14 33.56 -6.15
N THR A 498 -16.16 33.14 -6.90
CA THR A 498 -16.36 31.74 -7.28
C THR A 498 -15.36 31.30 -8.37
N GLN A 499 -14.95 32.22 -9.25
CA GLN A 499 -13.83 32.01 -10.16
C GLN A 499 -12.49 31.85 -9.43
N TRP A 500 -12.25 32.62 -8.36
CA TRP A 500 -11.05 32.50 -7.51
C TRP A 500 -11.01 31.18 -6.75
N VAL A 501 -12.13 30.76 -6.13
CA VAL A 501 -12.24 29.45 -5.46
C VAL A 501 -12.06 28.32 -6.47
N GLY A 502 -12.73 28.37 -7.62
CA GLY A 502 -12.62 27.36 -8.68
C GLY A 502 -13.06 25.95 -8.28
N ARG A 503 -13.10 25.03 -9.27
CA ARG A 503 -13.41 23.62 -9.01
C ARG A 503 -12.22 22.94 -8.31
N GLN A 504 -12.54 22.01 -7.41
CA GLN A 504 -11.58 21.22 -6.64
C GLN A 504 -10.58 20.47 -7.55
N GLU A 505 -9.30 20.50 -7.19
CA GLU A 505 -8.29 19.58 -7.76
C GLU A 505 -8.18 18.31 -6.91
N PHE A 506 -7.97 17.16 -7.55
CA PHE A 506 -7.75 15.90 -6.85
C PHE A 506 -6.29 15.79 -6.37
N VAL A 507 -6.02 16.32 -5.18
CA VAL A 507 -4.69 16.26 -4.54
C VAL A 507 -4.41 14.83 -4.08
N VAL A 508 -3.74 14.05 -4.94
CA VAL A 508 -3.41 12.63 -4.70
C VAL A 508 -2.74 12.41 -3.34
N PRO A 509 -1.68 13.14 -2.95
CA PRO A 509 -0.93 12.80 -1.74
C PRO A 509 -1.74 12.93 -0.44
N SER A 510 -2.51 14.01 -0.28
CA SER A 510 -3.35 14.22 0.92
C SER A 510 -4.44 13.14 1.08
N ASN A 511 -5.00 12.65 -0.03
CA ASN A 511 -5.92 11.52 -0.01
C ASN A 511 -5.21 10.20 0.34
N VAL A 512 -3.98 9.96 -0.13
CA VAL A 512 -3.18 8.78 0.29
C VAL A 512 -2.86 8.81 1.79
N LEU A 513 -2.48 9.98 2.34
CA LEU A 513 -2.22 10.13 3.77
C LEU A 513 -3.46 9.79 4.63
N GLY A 514 -4.67 9.99 4.11
CA GLY A 514 -5.91 9.56 4.78
C GLY A 514 -6.03 8.04 4.82
N LEU A 515 -5.75 7.37 3.70
CA LEU A 515 -5.75 5.91 3.61
C LEU A 515 -4.67 5.26 4.50
N VAL A 516 -3.47 5.86 4.59
CA VAL A 516 -2.43 5.35 5.49
C VAL A 516 -2.85 5.53 6.96
N TYR A 517 -3.34 6.70 7.34
CA TYR A 517 -3.84 6.95 8.70
C TYR A 517 -4.93 5.94 9.10
N GLY A 518 -5.95 5.75 8.25
CA GLY A 518 -6.99 4.74 8.47
C GLY A 518 -6.43 3.32 8.59
N GLN A 519 -5.40 2.96 7.80
CA GLN A 519 -4.73 1.67 7.95
C GLN A 519 -3.96 1.54 9.27
N THR A 520 -3.32 2.60 9.75
CA THR A 520 -2.57 2.57 11.02
C THR A 520 -3.46 2.40 12.23
N VAL A 521 -4.61 3.09 12.28
CA VAL A 521 -5.64 2.88 13.32
C VAL A 521 -6.07 1.41 13.35
N VAL A 522 -6.24 0.79 12.17
CA VAL A 522 -6.69 -0.60 12.05
C VAL A 522 -5.62 -1.60 12.47
N TRP A 523 -4.34 -1.36 12.16
CA TRP A 523 -3.25 -2.20 12.68
C TRP A 523 -3.14 -2.12 14.20
N THR A 524 -3.20 -0.91 14.77
CA THR A 524 -3.17 -0.73 16.23
C THR A 524 -4.40 -1.35 16.91
N GLY A 525 -5.58 -1.21 16.32
CA GLY A 525 -6.82 -1.74 16.89
C GLY A 525 -7.07 -3.24 16.68
N ALA A 526 -6.36 -3.92 15.76
CA ALA A 526 -6.66 -5.29 15.38
C ALA A 526 -6.56 -6.32 16.52
N LEU A 527 -5.73 -6.08 17.55
CA LEU A 527 -5.65 -6.93 18.75
C LEU A 527 -6.83 -6.71 19.71
N PHE A 528 -7.36 -5.49 19.76
CA PHE A 528 -8.43 -5.08 20.68
C PHE A 528 -9.83 -5.22 20.06
N CYS A 529 -9.90 -5.18 18.73
CA CYS A 529 -11.11 -5.24 17.93
C CYS A 529 -10.86 -6.15 16.69
N PRO A 530 -10.99 -7.49 16.81
CA PRO A 530 -10.65 -8.43 15.74
C PRO A 530 -11.42 -8.24 14.42
N LEU A 531 -12.63 -7.66 14.46
CA LEU A 531 -13.42 -7.34 13.25
C LEU A 531 -13.04 -5.99 12.60
N LEU A 532 -12.14 -5.20 13.19
CA LEU A 532 -11.74 -3.90 12.65
C LEU A 532 -11.21 -3.96 11.20
N PRO A 533 -10.46 -5.00 10.77
CA PRO A 533 -10.10 -5.17 9.35
C PRO A 533 -11.29 -5.42 8.42
N LEU A 534 -12.37 -6.05 8.88
CA LEU A 534 -13.60 -6.21 8.09
C LEU A 534 -14.30 -4.86 7.91
N ILE A 535 -14.48 -4.11 9.00
CA ILE A 535 -15.07 -2.76 8.98
C ILE A 535 -14.25 -1.84 8.07
N ASN A 536 -12.92 -1.90 8.16
CA ASN A 536 -12.03 -1.13 7.30
C ASN A 536 -12.09 -1.57 5.82
N THR A 537 -12.34 -2.85 5.54
CA THR A 537 -12.59 -3.34 4.18
C THR A 537 -13.85 -2.69 3.61
N VAL A 538 -14.96 -2.69 4.35
CA VAL A 538 -16.21 -2.03 3.95
C VAL A 538 -16.00 -0.52 3.75
N LYS A 539 -15.34 0.16 4.70
CA LYS A 539 -14.95 1.57 4.62
C LYS A 539 -14.15 1.89 3.37
N PHE A 540 -13.11 1.11 3.04
CA PHE A 540 -12.30 1.33 1.83
C PHE A 540 -13.05 1.03 0.53
N VAL A 541 -14.02 0.10 0.53
CA VAL A 541 -14.94 -0.10 -0.61
C VAL A 541 -15.85 1.12 -0.80
N ILE A 542 -16.44 1.66 0.27
CA ILE A 542 -17.25 2.89 0.22
C ILE A 542 -16.41 4.06 -0.29
N LEU A 543 -15.23 4.30 0.30
CA LEU A 543 -14.30 5.35 -0.10
C LEU A 543 -13.85 5.21 -1.56
N PHE A 544 -13.70 4.00 -2.09
CA PHE A 544 -13.40 3.76 -3.51
C PHE A 544 -14.50 4.34 -4.42
N TYR A 545 -15.77 4.07 -4.10
CA TYR A 545 -16.89 4.59 -4.89
C TYR A 545 -17.11 6.09 -4.67
N CYS A 546 -17.05 6.58 -3.43
CA CYS A 546 -17.12 8.01 -3.11
C CYS A 546 -16.06 8.81 -3.87
N LYS A 547 -14.77 8.47 -3.74
CA LYS A 547 -13.69 9.21 -4.41
C LYS A 547 -13.68 9.00 -5.93
N LYS A 548 -14.22 7.90 -6.46
CA LYS A 548 -14.52 7.74 -7.89
C LYS A 548 -15.57 8.76 -8.34
N ILE A 549 -16.67 8.93 -7.59
CA ILE A 549 -17.72 9.93 -7.89
C ILE A 549 -17.13 11.33 -7.84
N THR A 550 -16.42 11.70 -6.76
CA THR A 550 -15.68 12.98 -6.65
C THR A 550 -14.81 13.23 -7.87
N LEU A 551 -14.01 12.25 -8.30
CA LEU A 551 -13.08 12.41 -9.42
C LEU A 551 -13.79 12.67 -10.75
N PHE A 552 -14.84 11.90 -11.08
CA PHE A 552 -15.53 12.02 -12.37
C PHE A 552 -16.49 13.21 -12.45
N TYR A 553 -17.06 13.65 -11.32
CA TYR A 553 -18.12 14.66 -11.30
C TYR A 553 -17.70 16.00 -10.69
N ASN A 554 -16.85 16.02 -9.67
CA ASN A 554 -16.53 17.25 -8.92
C ASN A 554 -15.14 17.83 -9.26
N CYS A 555 -14.16 16.98 -9.56
CA CYS A 555 -12.78 17.42 -9.81
C CYS A 555 -12.50 17.88 -11.24
N ARG A 556 -11.60 18.85 -11.38
CA ARG A 556 -10.88 19.09 -12.65
C ARG A 556 -9.67 18.15 -12.76
N PRO A 557 -9.23 17.76 -13.97
CA PRO A 557 -7.99 16.99 -14.14
C PRO A 557 -6.80 17.83 -13.68
N ALA A 558 -5.97 17.25 -12.81
CA ALA A 558 -4.86 17.96 -12.17
C ALA A 558 -3.84 18.49 -13.19
N LEU A 559 -3.47 19.76 -13.05
CA LEU A 559 -2.48 20.42 -13.92
C LEU A 559 -1.05 19.92 -13.66
N ARG A 560 -0.72 19.57 -12.41
CA ARG A 560 0.58 19.02 -12.01
C ARG A 560 0.58 17.49 -12.05
N THR A 561 1.10 16.90 -13.12
CA THR A 561 1.25 15.44 -13.23
C THR A 561 2.43 14.94 -12.40
N PHE A 562 2.16 14.41 -11.20
CA PHE A 562 3.20 13.75 -10.40
C PHE A 562 3.74 12.50 -11.11
N ARG A 563 5.05 12.24 -11.01
CA ARG A 563 5.71 11.09 -11.66
C ARG A 563 5.26 9.77 -11.01
N SER A 564 4.31 9.10 -11.66
CA SER A 564 3.61 7.87 -11.20
C SER A 564 4.51 6.85 -10.48
N THR A 565 5.69 6.56 -11.03
CA THR A 565 6.65 5.58 -10.47
C THR A 565 7.29 6.01 -9.16
N SER A 566 7.54 7.32 -8.96
CA SER A 566 8.06 7.85 -7.69
C SER A 566 6.99 7.85 -6.60
N SER A 567 5.74 8.21 -6.94
CA SER A 567 4.62 8.26 -5.99
C SER A 567 4.34 6.89 -5.37
N ALA A 568 4.37 5.81 -6.17
CA ALA A 568 4.07 4.48 -5.68
C ALA A 568 5.03 4.01 -4.58
N ILE A 569 6.32 4.35 -4.68
CA ILE A 569 7.32 4.02 -3.64
C ILE A 569 7.10 4.88 -2.40
N PHE A 570 6.89 6.18 -2.57
CA PHE A 570 6.62 7.09 -1.44
C PHE A 570 5.38 6.64 -0.63
N PHE A 571 4.29 6.26 -1.29
CA PHE A 571 3.09 5.77 -0.61
C PHE A 571 3.33 4.49 0.18
N LEU A 572 4.16 3.57 -0.34
CA LEU A 572 4.51 2.33 0.35
C LEU A 572 5.50 2.55 1.50
N ALA A 573 6.40 3.53 1.38
CA ALA A 573 7.32 3.91 2.46
C ALA A 573 6.58 4.56 3.64
N VAL A 574 5.65 5.48 3.37
CA VAL A 574 4.80 6.10 4.41
C VAL A 574 3.89 5.05 5.06
N LEU A 575 3.36 4.10 4.28
CA LEU A 575 2.60 2.96 4.79
C LEU A 575 3.46 2.05 5.70
N LEU A 576 4.72 1.78 5.33
CA LEU A 576 5.65 1.00 6.15
C LEU A 576 5.98 1.70 7.47
N PHE A 577 6.20 3.01 7.46
CA PHE A 577 6.42 3.77 8.69
C PHE A 577 5.21 3.72 9.64
N GLY A 578 3.99 3.80 9.08
CA GLY A 578 2.76 3.56 9.83
C GLY A 578 2.64 2.15 10.42
N TRP A 579 3.07 1.11 9.68
CA TRP A 579 3.12 -0.26 10.18
C TRP A 579 4.12 -0.43 11.34
N ILE A 580 5.30 0.21 11.26
CA ILE A 580 6.29 0.22 12.35
C ILE A 580 5.71 0.84 13.61
N LEU A 581 5.01 1.98 13.51
CA LEU A 581 4.37 2.61 14.67
C LEU A 581 3.34 1.68 15.34
N ALA A 582 2.47 1.05 14.55
CA ALA A 582 1.49 0.09 15.07
C ALA A 582 2.16 -1.14 15.71
N LEU A 583 3.26 -1.64 15.13
CA LEU A 583 4.04 -2.73 15.72
C LEU A 583 4.64 -2.33 17.08
N VAL A 584 5.17 -1.11 17.23
CA VAL A 584 5.73 -0.64 18.51
C VAL A 584 4.65 -0.60 19.59
N VAL A 585 3.46 -0.07 19.28
CA VAL A 585 2.32 -0.05 20.21
C VAL A 585 1.92 -1.47 20.61
N MET A 586 1.84 -2.39 19.64
CA MET A 586 1.49 -3.80 19.86
C MET A 586 2.50 -4.58 20.69
N ILE A 587 3.81 -4.36 20.47
CA ILE A 587 4.86 -4.98 21.28
C ILE A 587 4.77 -4.46 22.72
N TYR A 588 4.57 -3.15 22.90
CA TYR A 588 4.39 -2.54 24.21
C TYR A 588 3.18 -3.14 24.95
N SER A 589 2.00 -3.19 24.31
CA SER A 589 0.76 -3.73 24.89
C SER A 589 0.86 -5.21 25.29
N VAL A 590 1.58 -6.03 24.52
CA VAL A 590 1.73 -7.47 24.80
C VAL A 590 2.80 -7.75 25.88
N ALA A 591 3.88 -6.97 25.92
CA ALA A 591 5.08 -7.31 26.68
C ALA A 591 5.23 -6.57 28.04
N VAL A 592 4.70 -5.35 28.16
CA VAL A 592 4.89 -4.50 29.36
C VAL A 592 3.67 -4.54 30.28
N ILE A 593 2.48 -4.68 29.70
CA ILE A 593 1.22 -4.30 30.33
C ILE A 593 0.49 -5.49 30.91
N HIS A 594 -0.19 -5.24 32.02
CA HIS A 594 -1.05 -6.21 32.69
C HIS A 594 -2.42 -6.27 31.98
N PRO A 595 -2.89 -7.44 31.52
CA PRO A 595 -4.24 -7.56 30.98
C PRO A 595 -5.29 -7.39 32.09
N SER A 596 -6.52 -7.05 31.74
CA SER A 596 -7.59 -6.96 32.74
C SER A 596 -7.95 -8.34 33.31
N PHE A 597 -8.32 -8.39 34.60
CA PHE A 597 -8.77 -9.64 35.25
C PHE A 597 -10.22 -9.99 34.90
N ALA A 598 -11.02 -8.98 34.54
CA ALA A 598 -12.46 -9.12 34.36
C ALA A 598 -12.87 -9.69 32.99
N CYS A 599 -12.09 -9.47 31.93
CA CYS A 599 -12.47 -9.82 30.56
C CYS A 599 -11.34 -10.44 29.72
N GLY A 600 -11.71 -11.08 28.60
CA GLY A 600 -10.77 -11.46 27.56
C GLY A 600 -9.95 -12.75 27.80
N PRO A 601 -9.16 -13.17 26.78
CA PRO A 601 -8.40 -14.41 26.79
C PRO A 601 -7.19 -14.40 27.73
N PHE A 602 -6.58 -13.24 28.04
CA PHE A 602 -5.36 -13.20 28.86
C PHE A 602 -5.60 -12.98 30.37
N ARG A 603 -6.85 -12.98 30.84
CA ARG A 603 -7.26 -12.61 32.21
C ARG A 603 -6.60 -13.35 33.39
N SER A 604 -5.95 -14.50 33.14
CA SER A 604 -5.26 -15.29 34.17
C SER A 604 -3.73 -15.12 34.15
N PHE A 605 -3.20 -14.26 33.29
CA PHE A 605 -1.75 -14.06 33.10
C PHE A 605 -1.33 -12.64 33.46
N PHE A 606 -0.24 -12.48 34.20
CA PHE A 606 0.30 -11.16 34.55
C PHE A 606 0.74 -10.31 33.34
N ARG A 607 0.96 -10.93 32.17
CA ARG A 607 1.32 -10.29 30.89
C ARG A 607 0.86 -11.19 29.75
N MET A 608 0.35 -10.59 28.66
CA MET A 608 -0.12 -11.35 27.49
C MET A 608 0.98 -12.27 26.91
N TRP A 609 2.24 -11.86 26.94
CA TRP A 609 3.37 -12.68 26.48
C TRP A 609 3.61 -13.98 27.27
N LYS A 610 3.20 -14.08 28.55
CA LYS A 610 3.50 -15.27 29.39
C LYS A 610 2.90 -16.57 28.84
N ILE A 611 1.82 -16.50 28.06
CA ILE A 611 1.21 -17.68 27.41
C ILE A 611 2.19 -18.45 26.52
N VAL A 612 3.19 -17.80 25.93
CA VAL A 612 4.11 -18.42 24.97
C VAL A 612 5.04 -19.45 25.63
N PRO A 613 5.89 -19.09 26.63
CA PRO A 613 6.74 -20.07 27.31
C PRO A 613 5.94 -21.11 28.10
N GLU A 614 4.78 -20.73 28.64
CA GLU A 614 3.90 -21.67 29.36
C GLU A 614 3.28 -22.71 28.41
N SER A 615 2.86 -22.29 27.20
CA SER A 615 2.43 -23.24 26.18
C SER A 615 3.57 -24.16 25.77
N PHE A 616 4.81 -23.67 25.64
CA PHE A 616 5.97 -24.49 25.31
C PHE A 616 6.27 -25.60 26.33
N SER A 617 5.97 -25.39 27.61
CA SER A 617 6.14 -26.44 28.63
C SER A 617 5.15 -27.60 28.46
N THR A 618 3.99 -27.36 27.82
CA THR A 618 2.98 -28.40 27.54
C THR A 618 3.27 -29.25 26.29
N LEU A 619 4.26 -28.87 25.47
CA LEU A 619 4.65 -29.68 24.29
C LEU A 619 5.42 -30.96 24.69
N PRO A 620 5.42 -32.00 23.82
CA PRO A 620 6.27 -33.18 23.96
C PRO A 620 7.75 -32.81 24.05
N GLU A 621 8.54 -33.59 24.78
CA GLU A 621 9.95 -33.32 25.12
C GLU A 621 10.79 -32.96 23.89
N GLY A 622 10.79 -33.79 22.84
CA GLY A 622 11.57 -33.50 21.62
C GLY A 622 11.18 -32.20 20.89
N ALA A 623 9.91 -31.76 20.99
CA ALA A 623 9.47 -30.49 20.42
C ALA A 623 9.80 -29.31 21.35
N ARG A 624 9.71 -29.52 22.66
CA ARG A 624 10.10 -28.56 23.70
C ARG A 624 11.59 -28.23 23.59
N ASP A 625 12.45 -29.25 23.56
CA ASP A 625 13.90 -29.10 23.51
C ASP A 625 14.35 -28.42 22.21
N PHE A 626 13.73 -28.76 21.07
CA PHE A 626 13.98 -28.10 19.80
C PHE A 626 13.61 -26.60 19.82
N LEU A 627 12.48 -26.23 20.44
CA LEU A 627 12.06 -24.83 20.55
C LEU A 627 12.94 -24.05 21.53
N PHE A 628 13.33 -24.63 22.67
CA PHE A 628 14.29 -23.99 23.59
C PHE A 628 15.69 -23.89 22.98
N PHE A 629 16.12 -24.86 22.16
CA PHE A 629 17.37 -24.78 21.40
C PHE A 629 17.35 -23.61 20.41
N ILE A 630 16.27 -23.43 19.64
CA ILE A 630 16.09 -22.27 18.75
C ILE A 630 16.10 -20.95 19.54
N GLY A 631 15.48 -20.93 20.71
CA GLY A 631 15.48 -19.77 21.62
C GLY A 631 16.81 -19.51 22.33
N SER A 632 17.75 -20.45 22.30
CA SER A 632 19.02 -20.36 23.03
C SER A 632 20.00 -19.37 22.38
N GLN A 633 20.82 -18.73 23.22
CA GLN A 633 21.97 -17.93 22.77
C GLN A 633 22.91 -18.75 21.86
N ALA A 634 23.04 -20.06 22.10
CA ALA A 634 23.87 -20.96 21.32
C ALA A 634 23.42 -21.12 19.85
N PHE A 635 22.12 -20.98 19.56
CA PHE A 635 21.59 -20.97 18.19
C PHE A 635 21.49 -19.55 17.62
N SER A 636 21.08 -18.60 18.46
CA SER A 636 20.88 -17.20 18.07
C SER A 636 22.18 -16.53 17.61
N ILE A 637 23.30 -16.71 18.32
CA ILE A 637 24.58 -16.07 17.98
C ILE A 637 25.10 -16.53 16.60
N PRO A 638 25.19 -17.83 16.27
CA PRO A 638 25.52 -18.28 14.91
C PRO A 638 24.52 -17.80 13.85
N LEU A 639 23.21 -17.79 14.15
CA LEU A 639 22.20 -17.30 13.22
C LEU A 639 22.39 -15.80 12.89
N PHE A 640 22.69 -14.97 13.90
CA PHE A 640 23.03 -13.57 13.71
C PHE A 640 24.33 -13.40 12.93
N ALA A 641 25.38 -14.18 13.22
CA ALA A 641 26.64 -14.14 12.47
C ALA A 641 26.43 -14.49 10.98
N ILE A 642 25.70 -15.58 10.70
CA ILE A 642 25.34 -16.00 9.34
C ILE A 642 24.49 -14.93 8.65
N SER A 643 23.49 -14.37 9.34
CA SER A 643 22.64 -13.29 8.81
C SER A 643 23.44 -12.02 8.48
N CYS A 644 24.40 -11.64 9.33
CA CYS A 644 25.33 -10.55 9.07
C CYS A 644 26.24 -10.84 7.87
N VAL A 645 26.77 -12.07 7.72
CA VAL A 645 27.55 -12.48 6.54
C VAL A 645 26.70 -12.42 5.27
N PHE A 646 25.46 -12.90 5.29
CA PHE A 646 24.52 -12.75 4.18
C PHE A 646 24.22 -11.28 3.86
N MET A 647 24.01 -10.43 4.87
CA MET A 647 23.76 -9.00 4.68
C MET A 647 24.97 -8.30 4.06
N CYS A 648 26.18 -8.57 4.56
CA CYS A 648 27.43 -8.08 3.99
C CYS A 648 27.64 -8.58 2.55
N TYR A 649 27.33 -9.86 2.27
CA TYR A 649 27.35 -10.41 0.91
C TYR A 649 26.37 -9.68 -0.01
N PHE A 650 25.13 -9.44 0.41
CA PHE A 650 24.15 -8.69 -0.39
C PHE A 650 24.55 -7.22 -0.58
N ILE A 651 25.17 -6.57 0.41
CA ILE A 651 25.73 -5.21 0.28
C ILE A 651 26.89 -5.19 -0.72
N ALA A 652 27.83 -6.14 -0.61
CA ALA A 652 28.95 -6.27 -1.54
C ALA A 652 28.45 -6.54 -2.97
N LEU A 653 27.49 -7.45 -3.13
CA LEU A 653 26.86 -7.78 -4.41
C LEU A 653 26.11 -6.58 -4.99
N ALA A 654 25.36 -5.83 -4.19
CA ALA A 654 24.71 -4.59 -4.62
C ALA A 654 25.72 -3.49 -5.01
N SER A 655 26.86 -3.40 -4.31
CA SER A 655 27.96 -2.50 -4.64
C SER A 655 28.64 -2.88 -5.96
N ILE A 656 28.91 -4.17 -6.19
CA ILE A 656 29.49 -4.70 -7.43
C ILE A 656 28.53 -4.46 -8.61
N TYR A 657 27.24 -4.80 -8.48
CA TYR A 657 26.26 -4.49 -9.51
C TYR A 657 26.07 -2.98 -9.71
N GLY A 658 26.19 -2.16 -8.66
CA GLY A 658 26.22 -0.71 -8.78
C GLY A 658 27.40 -0.21 -9.62
N LYS A 659 28.60 -0.73 -9.37
CA LYS A 659 29.82 -0.42 -10.14
C LYS A 659 29.73 -0.90 -11.59
N SER A 660 29.24 -2.11 -11.85
CA SER A 660 29.11 -2.63 -13.22
C SER A 660 28.05 -1.87 -14.02
N VAL A 661 26.91 -1.49 -13.40
CA VAL A 661 25.92 -0.60 -14.02
C VAL A 661 26.50 0.79 -14.30
N ALA A 662 27.32 1.34 -13.40
CA ALA A 662 28.01 2.61 -13.64
C ALA A 662 29.02 2.53 -14.79
N MET A 663 29.79 1.44 -14.87
CA MET A 663 30.74 1.18 -15.97
C MET A 663 30.03 1.00 -17.31
N LEU A 664 28.95 0.21 -17.36
CA LEU A 664 28.11 0.07 -18.57
C LEU A 664 27.55 1.42 -19.01
N ARG A 665 27.06 2.26 -18.08
CA ARG A 665 26.58 3.62 -18.41
C ARG A 665 27.70 4.51 -18.96
N ALA A 666 28.93 4.38 -18.45
CA ALA A 666 30.08 5.12 -18.96
C ALA A 666 30.46 4.68 -20.40
N GLN A 667 30.52 3.37 -20.66
CA GLN A 667 30.72 2.81 -22.00
C GLN A 667 29.62 3.23 -22.99
N LEU A 668 28.35 3.20 -22.56
CA LEU A 668 27.21 3.60 -23.38
C LEU A 668 27.24 5.12 -23.69
N LYS A 669 27.76 5.94 -22.77
CA LYS A 669 28.01 7.38 -23.01
C LYS A 669 29.16 7.60 -24.00
N LEU A 670 30.27 6.88 -23.88
CA LEU A 670 31.40 6.94 -24.81
C LEU A 670 30.99 6.51 -26.22
N ALA A 671 30.34 5.36 -26.37
CA ALA A 671 29.80 4.89 -27.65
C ALA A 671 28.77 5.87 -28.25
N GLY A 672 28.04 6.61 -27.42
CA GLY A 672 27.18 7.71 -27.84
C GLY A 672 27.96 8.92 -28.38
N GLN A 673 29.08 9.27 -27.75
CA GLN A 673 29.98 10.35 -28.21
C GLN A 673 30.68 9.97 -29.52
N ASP A 674 31.19 8.74 -29.65
CA ASP A 674 31.82 8.24 -30.88
C ASP A 674 30.84 8.25 -32.06
N LYS A 675 29.58 7.82 -31.84
CA LYS A 675 28.53 7.93 -32.85
C LYS A 675 28.28 9.38 -33.29
N GLN A 676 28.26 10.34 -32.35
CA GLN A 676 28.12 11.75 -32.69
C GLN A 676 29.35 12.31 -33.45
N PHE A 677 30.55 11.85 -33.11
CA PHE A 677 31.79 12.21 -33.79
C PHE A 677 31.81 11.68 -35.24
N LEU A 678 31.45 10.41 -35.44
CA LEU A 678 31.34 9.80 -36.76
C LEU A 678 30.28 10.49 -37.63
N VAL A 679 29.09 10.80 -37.07
CA VAL A 679 28.06 11.57 -37.80
C VAL A 679 28.58 12.93 -38.23
N LYS A 680 29.29 13.66 -37.35
CA LYS A 680 29.92 14.95 -37.70
C LYS A 680 31.01 14.83 -38.77
N GLN A 681 31.76 13.73 -38.82
CA GLN A 681 32.70 13.49 -39.91
C GLN A 681 31.98 13.23 -41.23
N ILE A 682 30.97 12.37 -41.25
CA ILE A 682 30.16 12.08 -42.45
C ILE A 682 29.49 13.36 -42.97
N GLU A 683 28.96 14.19 -42.08
CA GLU A 683 28.36 15.49 -42.43
C GLU A 683 29.40 16.47 -43.02
N LYS A 684 30.63 16.50 -42.48
CA LYS A 684 31.76 17.26 -43.06
C LYS A 684 32.28 16.72 -44.38
N MET A 685 32.10 15.43 -44.68
CA MET A 685 32.49 14.81 -45.96
C MET A 685 31.40 14.97 -47.04
N LYS A 686 30.17 15.30 -46.65
CA LYS A 686 29.04 15.49 -47.57
C LYS A 686 29.09 16.71 -48.53
N PRO A 687 29.91 17.76 -48.36
CA PRO A 687 30.00 18.89 -49.32
C PRO A 687 30.64 18.59 -50.68
N LEU A 688 30.97 17.33 -51.01
CA LEU A 688 31.79 16.96 -52.18
C LEU A 688 31.14 15.94 -53.13
N SER A 689 29.81 15.86 -53.18
CA SER A 689 29.12 15.32 -54.36
C SER A 689 28.90 16.47 -55.37
N PRO A 690 29.68 16.57 -56.47
CA PRO A 690 29.39 17.55 -57.51
C PRO A 690 28.01 17.28 -58.11
N GLN A 691 27.28 18.36 -58.42
CA GLN A 691 26.11 18.24 -59.30
C GLN A 691 26.58 17.67 -60.63
N HIS A 692 25.96 16.56 -61.07
CA HIS A 692 26.19 16.06 -62.42
C HIS A 692 25.35 16.94 -63.36
N ASN A 693 26.01 17.60 -64.31
CA ASN A 693 25.33 18.46 -65.28
C ASN A 693 24.38 17.62 -66.14
N GLU A 694 23.10 17.97 -66.15
CA GLU A 694 22.24 17.70 -67.31
C GLU A 694 22.27 18.93 -68.21
N GLY A 695 22.57 18.73 -69.50
CA GLY A 695 22.45 19.76 -70.54
C GLY A 695 23.72 20.06 -71.32
N GLU A 696 24.04 19.21 -72.30
CA GLU A 696 24.29 19.61 -73.71
C GLU A 696 24.57 18.37 -74.58
N GLN A 697 23.65 18.08 -75.50
CA GLN A 697 23.88 17.31 -76.72
C GLN A 697 22.77 17.64 -77.72
N ASP A 698 23.16 18.28 -78.83
CA ASP A 698 22.51 18.54 -80.13
C ASP A 698 20.98 18.39 -80.28
#